data_AF-A0A5N9AT26-F1
#
_entry.id   AF-A0A5N9AT26-F1
#
_cell.length_a   1.000
_cell.length_b   1.000
_cell.length_c   1.000
_cell.angle_alpha   90.00
_cell.angle_beta   90.00
_cell.angle_gamma   90.00
#
_symmetry.space_group_name_H-M   'P 1'
#
loop_
_entity.id
_entity.type
_entity.pdbx_description
1 polymer ?
#
loop_
_entity_poly.entity_id
_entity_poly.type
_entity_poly.pdbx_seq_one_letter_code
_entity_poly.pdbx_strand_id
1 'polypeptide(L)'
;MNHLMKLGAATLMTVLSGLFLLGCGIVDEEGAQATLDIKKQILEIQIGELDPLMDQITELQKTIDPLEREIEDMEEEREDLYEQGRQLGHEFEDEMRKKFDVLFMQEGEGREKFEEEIQQEFKAFEDRRRELERSQKGLWDEIEKEMEEARRELEGSQRGVWDELEKSQKDVWDELERSQKDVWDELDKETKTMWRNWEQESEEMRSAKEKESEETRHTLEDELQARKDAAQKGSPELNEKRDALEAEYEGLKSEQRELDGIMNEIRLQLMELDERRMDIEDQRYPLNDQREELNKLEQAVWEKEEPQDYNSITHEKHKQVEELRKAVNNAWNEFDKQKDRDFEAYDHQITQAWSEYENKISSIDQQRSDAYEQANNAAVSADASEDLAALNQQYQENVEHYLGLLTESDNKIEELRAAGKEPDDPELSAALMAREEYGPILADLETTYNEKKTELENSMANPGATVDFAALEAQFEQVKQQAEVDLNATIKAIDEAMYGSSGSGPQDVAGLEANIELLESEIRALSDERDAFHKNRQEDAKGIRAHKREIENQLDPLEDLQRALELEQRPLRRQEMALNKERMVLDTQFTELEDKRRPLEEEAEEYRESSREEIEEWARERRRESEDSMKQMWNAFDDDSRKRQREMEDKSDEMRQAVEDENEQKRQALEDESDEMRQAVEDENKQKRQALEDESAEKFMVLEDESQSLEVKRDNLEDAFKDEMKAQVKELEDQKDQLRGEKMAPLEAEAKELDAQLEAKWSDLEALYEQQSKLTSQLEELERRVRDLDRQAETGLINVISGALENVKELEKGEVSSFESFLPQLGTESKESSGN
;
A
#
# COMPACT_ATOMS: atom_id res chain seq x y z
N MET A 1 41.35 12.98 -0.31
CA MET A 1 42.63 13.12 0.42
C MET A 1 43.87 12.95 -0.46
N ASN A 2 44.08 11.83 -1.16
CA ASN A 2 45.32 11.60 -1.93
C ASN A 2 45.55 12.46 -3.20
N HIS A 3 44.54 13.18 -3.67
CA HIS A 3 44.65 14.03 -4.87
C HIS A 3 45.08 15.48 -4.56
N LEU A 4 44.80 15.99 -3.35
CA LEU A 4 45.09 17.38 -2.94
C LEU A 4 46.51 17.53 -2.38
N MET A 5 47.02 16.55 -1.62
CA MET A 5 48.43 16.53 -1.21
C MET A 5 49.41 16.40 -2.39
N LYS A 6 48.97 15.79 -3.50
CA LYS A 6 49.76 15.72 -4.74
C LYS A 6 49.84 17.06 -5.48
N LEU A 7 48.83 17.93 -5.35
CA LEU A 7 48.89 19.28 -5.92
C LEU A 7 49.80 20.22 -5.11
N GLY A 8 49.79 20.13 -3.78
CA GLY A 8 50.68 20.94 -2.91
C GLY A 8 52.17 20.64 -3.10
N ALA A 9 52.54 19.38 -3.37
CA ALA A 9 53.91 19.02 -3.70
C ALA A 9 54.33 19.48 -5.12
N ALA A 10 53.38 19.55 -6.06
CA ALA A 10 53.63 19.99 -7.44
C ALA A 10 53.76 21.52 -7.54
N THR A 11 52.98 22.29 -6.78
CA THR A 11 53.10 23.76 -6.74
C THR A 11 54.42 24.21 -6.11
N LEU A 12 54.89 23.55 -5.04
CA LEU A 12 56.17 23.83 -4.38
C LEU A 12 57.39 23.49 -5.27
N MET A 13 57.29 22.45 -6.11
CA MET A 13 58.28 22.11 -7.16
C MET A 13 58.28 23.11 -8.34
N THR A 14 57.14 23.70 -8.70
CA THR A 14 57.08 24.74 -9.75
C THR A 14 57.59 26.11 -9.29
N VAL A 15 57.45 26.48 -8.00
CA VAL A 15 58.07 27.70 -7.45
C VAL A 15 59.60 27.60 -7.41
N LEU A 16 60.15 26.42 -7.09
CA LEU A 16 61.59 26.14 -7.20
C LEU A 16 62.11 26.11 -8.64
N SER A 17 61.25 25.85 -9.63
CA SER A 17 61.62 25.86 -11.06
C SER A 17 61.52 27.25 -11.71
N GLY A 18 60.66 28.14 -11.20
CA GLY A 18 60.55 29.53 -11.68
C GLY A 18 61.72 30.44 -11.26
N LEU A 19 62.36 30.14 -10.13
CA LEU A 19 63.57 30.85 -9.67
C LEU A 19 64.81 30.60 -10.55
N PHE A 20 64.77 29.61 -11.45
CA PHE A 20 65.88 29.30 -12.36
C PHE A 20 65.84 30.06 -13.70
N LEU A 21 64.76 30.77 -14.03
CA LEU A 21 64.61 31.50 -15.30
C LEU A 21 64.69 33.04 -15.18
N LEU A 22 64.74 33.59 -13.96
CA LEU A 22 65.02 35.02 -13.74
C LEU A 22 66.51 35.38 -13.92
N GLY A 23 67.40 34.39 -14.12
CA GLY A 23 68.83 34.58 -14.31
C GLY A 23 69.29 34.83 -15.76
N CYS A 24 68.38 34.90 -16.72
CA CYS A 24 68.66 35.21 -18.12
C CYS A 24 67.68 36.29 -18.60
N GLY A 25 68.14 37.55 -18.68
CA GLY A 25 67.31 38.75 -18.90
C GLY A 25 66.59 38.87 -20.24
N ILE A 26 65.62 37.98 -20.51
CA ILE A 26 64.76 37.97 -21.71
C ILE A 26 63.25 38.06 -21.34
N VAL A 27 62.91 38.26 -20.07
CA VAL A 27 61.52 38.24 -19.57
C VAL A 27 61.12 39.59 -18.98
N ASP A 28 59.87 39.99 -19.23
CA ASP A 28 59.19 41.13 -18.57
C ASP A 28 59.07 40.86 -17.05
N GLU A 29 59.87 41.58 -16.25
CA GLU A 29 59.94 41.43 -14.78
C GLU A 29 58.60 41.74 -14.10
N GLU A 30 57.79 42.66 -14.64
CA GLU A 30 56.51 43.06 -14.02
C GLU A 30 55.45 41.95 -14.12
N GLY A 31 55.35 41.26 -15.27
CA GLY A 31 54.41 40.16 -15.46
C GLY A 31 54.79 38.88 -14.71
N ALA A 32 56.09 38.58 -14.60
CA ALA A 32 56.59 37.43 -13.83
C ALA A 32 56.38 37.62 -12.31
N GLN A 33 56.58 38.85 -11.81
CA GLN A 33 56.36 39.18 -10.41
C GLN A 33 54.87 39.13 -10.04
N ALA A 34 53.97 39.63 -10.89
CA ALA A 34 52.52 39.55 -10.68
C ALA A 34 52.01 38.09 -10.60
N THR A 35 52.60 37.18 -11.40
CA THR A 35 52.23 35.76 -11.39
C THR A 35 52.73 35.06 -10.12
N LEU A 36 53.91 35.44 -9.62
CA LEU A 36 54.45 34.95 -8.34
C LEU A 36 53.63 35.47 -7.14
N ASP A 37 53.17 36.72 -7.19
CA ASP A 37 52.32 37.31 -6.14
C ASP A 37 50.93 36.64 -6.06
N ILE A 38 50.32 36.29 -7.20
CA ILE A 38 49.06 35.53 -7.21
C ILE A 38 49.26 34.12 -6.64
N LYS A 39 50.35 33.42 -7.00
CA LYS A 39 50.67 32.11 -6.41
C LYS A 39 50.99 32.17 -4.92
N LYS A 40 51.58 33.28 -4.46
CA LYS A 40 51.80 33.54 -3.04
C LYS A 40 50.47 33.76 -2.30
N GLN A 41 49.53 34.50 -2.89
CA GLN A 41 48.17 34.64 -2.37
C GLN A 41 47.42 33.31 -2.31
N ILE A 42 47.56 32.44 -3.31
CA ILE A 42 46.97 31.08 -3.30
C ILE A 42 47.54 30.25 -2.13
N LEU A 43 48.84 30.33 -1.89
CA LEU A 43 49.50 29.68 -0.75
C LEU A 43 49.05 30.27 0.61
N GLU A 44 48.88 31.58 0.70
CA GLU A 44 48.34 32.24 1.90
C GLU A 44 46.88 31.86 2.16
N ILE A 45 46.05 31.70 1.11
CA ILE A 45 44.67 31.23 1.24
C ILE A 45 44.63 29.75 1.65
N GLN A 46 45.52 28.91 1.10
CA GLN A 46 45.61 27.50 1.50
C GLN A 46 46.02 27.35 2.98
N ILE A 47 47.07 28.05 3.41
CA ILE A 47 47.61 27.91 4.77
C ILE A 47 46.80 28.70 5.80
N GLY A 48 46.28 29.87 5.42
CA GLY A 48 45.62 30.81 6.34
C GLY A 48 44.10 30.66 6.44
N GLU A 49 43.45 30.11 5.41
CA GLU A 49 41.98 30.03 5.34
C GLU A 49 41.47 28.59 5.15
N LEU A 50 42.11 27.77 4.30
CA LEU A 50 41.66 26.40 3.99
C LEU A 50 42.00 25.38 5.08
N ASP A 51 43.25 25.32 5.52
CA ASP A 51 43.72 24.41 6.58
C ASP A 51 42.93 24.58 7.91
N PRO A 52 42.67 25.79 8.43
CA PRO A 52 41.89 25.95 9.67
C PRO A 52 40.40 25.56 9.52
N LEU A 53 39.81 25.64 8.32
CA LEU A 53 38.45 25.14 8.08
C LEU A 53 38.42 23.60 8.01
N MET A 54 39.44 23.00 7.41
CA MET A 54 39.61 21.54 7.39
C MET A 54 39.82 20.98 8.81
N ASP A 55 40.59 21.69 9.65
CA ASP A 55 40.75 21.34 11.07
C ASP A 55 39.45 21.49 11.85
N GLN A 56 38.67 22.55 11.61
CA GLN A 56 37.36 22.75 12.24
C GLN A 56 36.33 21.68 11.84
N ILE A 57 36.30 21.27 10.56
CA ILE A 57 35.44 20.15 10.12
C ILE A 57 35.89 18.84 10.75
N THR A 58 37.21 18.59 10.82
CA THR A 58 37.75 17.38 11.46
C THR A 58 37.43 17.35 12.96
N GLU A 59 37.45 18.51 13.62
CA GLU A 59 37.10 18.62 15.04
C GLU A 59 35.58 18.45 15.27
N LEU A 60 34.73 18.98 14.40
CA LEU A 60 33.28 18.71 14.42
C LEU A 60 32.98 17.22 14.21
N GLN A 61 33.71 16.55 13.31
CA GLN A 61 33.54 15.11 13.08
C GLN A 61 33.83 14.31 14.36
N LYS A 62 34.86 14.69 15.13
CA LYS A 62 35.16 14.04 16.42
C LYS A 62 34.07 14.25 17.48
N THR A 63 33.22 15.26 17.34
CA THR A 63 32.07 15.48 18.22
C THR A 63 30.78 14.84 17.71
N ILE A 64 30.61 14.68 16.39
CA ILE A 64 29.44 14.03 15.77
C ILE A 64 29.49 12.51 15.96
N ASP A 65 30.62 11.87 15.62
CA ASP A 65 30.78 10.41 15.68
C ASP A 65 30.49 9.75 17.06
N PRO A 66 30.77 10.36 18.23
CA PRO A 66 30.36 9.82 19.52
C PRO A 66 28.89 10.12 19.87
N LEU A 67 28.33 11.24 19.40
CA LEU A 67 26.93 11.61 19.62
C LEU A 67 25.98 10.70 18.84
N GLU A 68 26.33 10.35 17.60
CA GLU A 68 25.57 9.38 16.78
C GLU A 68 25.54 8.00 17.43
N ARG A 69 26.68 7.55 17.96
CA ARG A 69 26.79 6.26 18.64
C ARG A 69 25.96 6.22 19.93
N GLU A 70 25.96 7.32 20.69
CA GLU A 70 25.13 7.43 21.90
C GLU A 70 23.63 7.47 21.58
N ILE A 71 23.23 8.06 20.44
CA ILE A 71 21.85 8.00 19.95
C ILE A 71 21.48 6.57 19.54
N GLU A 72 22.35 5.87 18.78
CA GLU A 72 22.12 4.46 18.40
C GLU A 72 21.99 3.55 19.63
N ASP A 73 22.88 3.68 20.62
CA ASP A 73 22.84 2.89 21.86
C ASP A 73 21.53 3.17 22.65
N MET A 74 21.07 4.43 22.70
CA MET A 74 19.81 4.81 23.35
C MET A 74 18.58 4.37 22.56
N GLU A 75 18.64 4.33 21.23
CA GLU A 75 17.55 3.79 20.41
C GLU A 75 17.40 2.27 20.60
N GLU A 76 18.50 1.55 20.79
CA GLU A 76 18.51 0.13 21.16
C GLU A 76 17.92 -0.08 22.57
N GLU A 77 18.32 0.72 23.57
CA GLU A 77 17.74 0.68 24.92
C GLU A 77 16.23 0.99 24.93
N ARG A 78 15.77 1.91 24.07
CA ARG A 78 14.35 2.23 23.87
C ARG A 78 13.58 1.05 23.29
N GLU A 79 14.15 0.37 22.30
CA GLU A 79 13.54 -0.80 21.67
C GLU A 79 13.42 -1.97 22.67
N ASP A 80 14.46 -2.19 23.47
CA ASP A 80 14.46 -3.16 24.56
C ASP A 80 13.40 -2.86 25.64
N LEU A 81 13.20 -1.58 26.01
CA LEU A 81 12.15 -1.17 26.95
C LEU A 81 10.74 -1.41 26.39
N TYR A 82 10.53 -1.18 25.09
CA TYR A 82 9.23 -1.49 24.45
C TYR A 82 8.98 -2.98 24.30
N GLU A 83 10.02 -3.78 24.05
CA GLU A 83 9.92 -5.24 24.02
C GLU A 83 9.60 -5.80 25.42
N GLN A 84 10.26 -5.29 26.45
CA GLN A 84 9.94 -5.61 27.85
C GLN A 84 8.51 -5.19 28.21
N GLY A 85 8.06 -4.01 27.76
CA GLY A 85 6.68 -3.55 27.93
C GLY A 85 5.64 -4.46 27.25
N ARG A 86 5.94 -4.98 26.04
CA ARG A 86 5.08 -5.95 25.34
C ARG A 86 5.03 -7.29 26.05
N GLN A 87 6.16 -7.82 26.49
CA GLN A 87 6.23 -9.09 27.23
C GLN A 87 5.50 -9.00 28.57
N LEU A 88 5.72 -7.92 29.32
CA LEU A 88 5.03 -7.67 30.58
C LEU A 88 3.53 -7.45 30.38
N GLY A 89 3.13 -6.86 29.24
CA GLY A 89 1.73 -6.75 28.81
C GLY A 89 1.08 -8.12 28.60
N HIS A 90 1.76 -9.04 27.91
CA HIS A 90 1.27 -10.42 27.73
C HIS A 90 1.23 -11.21 29.05
N GLU A 91 2.25 -11.06 29.90
CA GLU A 91 2.25 -11.67 31.23
C GLU A 91 1.15 -11.12 32.12
N PHE A 92 0.88 -9.82 32.04
CA PHE A 92 -0.24 -9.16 32.72
C PHE A 92 -1.58 -9.68 32.21
N GLU A 93 -1.77 -9.79 30.89
CA GLU A 93 -2.98 -10.36 30.29
C GLU A 93 -3.19 -11.81 30.73
N ASP A 94 -2.13 -12.62 30.75
CA ASP A 94 -2.19 -14.01 31.21
C ASP A 94 -2.45 -14.12 32.72
N GLU A 95 -1.88 -13.24 33.53
CA GLU A 95 -2.12 -13.18 34.98
C GLU A 95 -3.55 -12.73 35.28
N MET A 96 -4.05 -11.71 34.57
CA MET A 96 -5.42 -11.23 34.68
C MET A 96 -6.41 -12.29 34.19
N ARG A 97 -6.10 -12.99 33.09
CA ARG A 97 -6.91 -14.09 32.58
C ARG A 97 -6.94 -15.25 33.55
N LYS A 98 -5.81 -15.63 34.16
CA LYS A 98 -5.77 -16.69 35.19
C LYS A 98 -6.49 -16.27 36.46
N LYS A 99 -6.38 -15.01 36.91
CA LYS A 99 -7.11 -14.51 38.09
C LYS A 99 -8.61 -14.39 37.81
N PHE A 100 -9.00 -13.98 36.61
CA PHE A 100 -10.38 -13.98 36.14
C PHE A 100 -10.92 -15.42 36.09
N ASP A 101 -10.21 -16.34 35.44
CA ASP A 101 -10.59 -17.75 35.41
C ASP A 101 -10.65 -18.36 36.82
N VAL A 102 -9.72 -18.04 37.73
CA VAL A 102 -9.69 -18.55 39.11
C VAL A 102 -10.80 -17.95 39.97
N LEU A 103 -11.10 -16.65 39.88
CA LEU A 103 -12.21 -16.04 40.61
C LEU A 103 -13.57 -16.56 40.12
N PHE A 104 -13.74 -16.73 38.81
CA PHE A 104 -14.98 -17.27 38.25
C PHE A 104 -15.10 -18.81 38.36
N MET A 105 -14.00 -19.56 38.50
CA MET A 105 -14.00 -21.05 38.58
C MET A 105 -13.74 -21.62 39.97
N GLN A 106 -12.87 -21.03 40.80
CA GLN A 106 -12.58 -21.50 42.16
C GLN A 106 -13.64 -21.02 43.16
N GLU A 107 -14.28 -19.89 42.87
CA GLU A 107 -15.57 -19.50 43.45
C GLU A 107 -16.75 -20.09 42.67
N GLY A 108 -16.53 -20.99 41.70
CA GLY A 108 -17.59 -21.71 40.99
C GLY A 108 -18.47 -22.52 41.94
N GLU A 109 -17.91 -23.09 43.01
CA GLU A 109 -18.73 -23.71 44.07
C GLU A 109 -19.45 -22.69 44.96
N GLY A 110 -18.89 -21.49 45.14
CA GLY A 110 -19.48 -20.42 45.98
C GLY A 110 -20.58 -19.68 45.24
N ARG A 111 -20.38 -19.39 43.96
CA ARG A 111 -21.31 -18.82 43.00
C ARG A 111 -22.40 -19.80 42.64
N GLU A 112 -22.12 -21.08 42.42
CA GLU A 112 -23.16 -22.10 42.25
C GLU A 112 -23.96 -22.27 43.53
N LYS A 113 -23.35 -22.29 44.73
CA LYS A 113 -24.11 -22.33 46.01
C LYS A 113 -24.90 -21.06 46.27
N PHE A 114 -24.36 -19.87 45.99
CA PHE A 114 -25.04 -18.59 46.16
C PHE A 114 -26.15 -18.39 45.12
N GLU A 115 -25.90 -18.75 43.87
CA GLU A 115 -26.88 -18.73 42.78
C GLU A 115 -27.94 -19.80 43.00
N GLU A 116 -27.59 -20.99 43.52
CA GLU A 116 -28.56 -21.99 43.97
C GLU A 116 -29.35 -21.52 45.20
N GLU A 117 -28.74 -20.84 46.17
CA GLU A 117 -29.40 -20.32 47.36
C GLU A 117 -30.38 -19.19 46.99
N ILE A 118 -29.94 -18.23 46.17
CA ILE A 118 -30.78 -17.14 45.64
C ILE A 118 -31.85 -17.70 44.69
N GLN A 119 -31.55 -18.70 43.85
CA GLN A 119 -32.56 -19.33 43.00
C GLN A 119 -33.56 -20.16 43.82
N GLN A 120 -33.12 -20.81 44.90
CA GLN A 120 -34.02 -21.52 45.81
C GLN A 120 -34.93 -20.55 46.55
N GLU A 121 -34.40 -19.41 47.02
CA GLU A 121 -35.21 -18.36 47.64
C GLU A 121 -36.18 -17.72 46.64
N PHE A 122 -35.73 -17.42 45.41
CA PHE A 122 -36.58 -16.88 44.35
C PHE A 122 -37.66 -17.87 43.93
N LYS A 123 -37.34 -19.16 43.86
CA LYS A 123 -38.31 -20.23 43.55
C LYS A 123 -39.32 -20.43 44.67
N ALA A 124 -38.85 -20.45 45.93
CA ALA A 124 -39.73 -20.51 47.10
C ALA A 124 -40.65 -19.28 47.17
N PHE A 125 -40.12 -18.09 46.82
CA PHE A 125 -40.86 -16.85 46.70
C PHE A 125 -41.92 -16.91 45.58
N GLU A 126 -41.56 -17.37 44.38
CA GLU A 126 -42.49 -17.52 43.26
C GLU A 126 -43.59 -18.54 43.56
N ASP A 127 -43.25 -19.65 44.21
CA ASP A 127 -44.23 -20.66 44.63
C ASP A 127 -45.20 -20.08 45.65
N ARG A 128 -44.71 -19.25 46.59
CA ARG A 128 -45.55 -18.54 47.55
C ARG A 128 -46.45 -17.50 46.88
N ARG A 129 -45.96 -16.79 45.87
CA ARG A 129 -46.75 -15.85 45.05
C ARG A 129 -47.86 -16.58 44.27
N ARG A 130 -47.55 -17.71 43.63
CA ARG A 130 -48.54 -18.53 42.93
C ARG A 130 -49.59 -19.10 43.87
N GLU A 131 -49.20 -19.45 45.09
CA GLU A 131 -50.12 -19.90 46.13
C GLU A 131 -51.02 -18.77 46.62
N LEU A 132 -50.48 -17.55 46.78
CA LEU A 132 -51.26 -16.35 47.12
C LEU A 132 -52.25 -15.97 46.01
N GLU A 133 -51.86 -16.05 44.73
CA GLU A 133 -52.76 -15.81 43.59
C GLU A 133 -53.88 -16.86 43.51
N ARG A 134 -53.57 -18.14 43.76
CA ARG A 134 -54.58 -19.19 43.85
C ARG A 134 -55.50 -18.99 45.05
N SER A 135 -54.96 -18.51 46.17
CA SER A 135 -55.72 -18.17 47.38
C SER A 135 -56.66 -16.99 47.12
N GLN A 136 -56.18 -15.92 46.49
CA GLN A 136 -57.02 -14.78 46.07
C GLN A 136 -58.14 -15.24 45.14
N LYS A 137 -57.84 -16.06 44.12
CA LYS A 137 -58.84 -16.59 43.21
C LYS A 137 -59.86 -17.50 43.92
N GLY A 138 -59.39 -18.37 44.82
CA GLY A 138 -60.27 -19.23 45.62
C GLY A 138 -61.18 -18.42 46.54
N LEU A 139 -60.66 -17.35 47.15
CA LEU A 139 -61.44 -16.44 47.99
C LEU A 139 -62.45 -15.63 47.18
N TRP A 140 -62.13 -15.22 45.95
CA TRP A 140 -63.11 -14.62 45.03
C TRP A 140 -64.26 -15.60 44.72
N ASP A 141 -63.95 -16.86 44.39
CA ASP A 141 -64.95 -17.89 44.10
C ASP A 141 -65.81 -18.23 45.36
N GLU A 142 -65.22 -18.16 46.56
CA GLU A 142 -65.91 -18.40 47.84
C GLU A 142 -66.84 -17.23 48.21
N ILE A 143 -66.34 -15.99 48.11
CA ILE A 143 -67.14 -14.76 48.35
C ILE A 143 -68.29 -14.66 47.36
N GLU A 144 -68.08 -15.00 46.09
CA GLU A 144 -69.14 -14.98 45.08
C GLU A 144 -70.25 -15.99 45.41
N LYS A 145 -69.89 -17.20 45.85
CA LYS A 145 -70.86 -18.20 46.31
C LYS A 145 -71.59 -17.76 47.57
N GLU A 146 -70.89 -17.23 48.56
CA GLU A 146 -71.50 -16.73 49.80
C GLU A 146 -72.47 -15.56 49.51
N MET A 147 -72.11 -14.65 48.60
CA MET A 147 -72.98 -13.56 48.14
C MET A 147 -74.22 -14.08 47.41
N GLU A 148 -74.07 -15.13 46.61
CA GLU A 148 -75.17 -15.71 45.82
C GLU A 148 -76.11 -16.58 46.68
N GLU A 149 -75.58 -17.25 47.71
CA GLU A 149 -76.35 -17.94 48.74
C GLU A 149 -77.08 -16.95 49.65
N ALA A 150 -76.40 -15.90 50.13
CA ALA A 150 -77.02 -14.84 50.91
C ALA A 150 -78.13 -14.14 50.11
N ARG A 151 -77.92 -13.88 48.81
CA ARG A 151 -78.98 -13.35 47.93
C ARG A 151 -80.16 -14.31 47.83
N ARG A 152 -79.94 -15.62 47.70
CA ARG A 152 -81.04 -16.62 47.66
C ARG A 152 -81.82 -16.68 48.97
N GLU A 153 -81.15 -16.65 50.11
CA GLU A 153 -81.82 -16.63 51.41
C GLU A 153 -82.61 -15.34 51.62
N LEU A 154 -82.07 -14.21 51.15
CA LEU A 154 -82.74 -12.90 51.15
C LEU A 154 -84.02 -12.93 50.30
N GLU A 155 -83.92 -13.44 49.07
CA GLU A 155 -85.05 -13.59 48.14
C GLU A 155 -86.10 -14.56 48.70
N GLY A 156 -85.67 -15.65 49.34
CA GLY A 156 -86.55 -16.61 49.99
C GLY A 156 -87.30 -16.03 51.19
N SER A 157 -86.60 -15.29 52.06
CA SER A 157 -87.20 -14.61 53.21
C SER A 157 -88.21 -13.54 52.76
N GLN A 158 -87.83 -12.71 51.79
CA GLN A 158 -88.71 -11.71 51.21
C GLN A 158 -89.98 -12.35 50.65
N ARG A 159 -89.85 -13.43 49.88
CA ARG A 159 -91.00 -14.13 49.30
C ARG A 159 -91.94 -14.68 50.38
N GLY A 160 -91.40 -15.24 51.47
CA GLY A 160 -92.21 -15.73 52.58
C GLY A 160 -93.02 -14.63 53.27
N VAL A 161 -92.40 -13.47 53.53
CA VAL A 161 -93.08 -12.31 54.14
C VAL A 161 -94.14 -11.73 53.20
N TRP A 162 -93.85 -11.62 51.90
CA TRP A 162 -94.81 -11.18 50.90
C TRP A 162 -96.00 -12.15 50.74
N ASP A 163 -95.76 -13.46 50.79
CA ASP A 163 -96.81 -14.49 50.70
C ASP A 163 -97.74 -14.50 51.93
N GLU A 164 -97.23 -14.16 53.13
CA GLU A 164 -98.04 -14.02 54.35
C GLU A 164 -98.86 -12.73 54.35
N LEU A 165 -98.26 -11.62 53.92
CA LEU A 165 -98.96 -10.34 53.75
C LEU A 165 -100.06 -10.43 52.69
N GLU A 166 -99.82 -11.12 51.57
CA GLU A 166 -100.82 -11.29 50.51
C GLU A 166 -102.01 -12.15 50.98
N LYS A 167 -101.76 -13.16 51.82
CA LYS A 167 -102.83 -13.99 52.42
C LYS A 167 -103.66 -13.21 53.44
N SER A 168 -103.02 -12.43 54.33
CA SER A 168 -103.74 -11.64 55.34
C SER A 168 -104.58 -10.54 54.69
N GLN A 169 -104.03 -9.84 53.69
CA GLN A 169 -104.78 -8.86 52.91
C GLN A 169 -105.98 -9.50 52.21
N LYS A 170 -105.79 -10.66 51.58
CA LYS A 170 -106.85 -11.37 50.87
C LYS A 170 -107.99 -11.83 51.77
N ASP A 171 -107.70 -12.36 52.95
CA ASP A 171 -108.75 -12.83 53.88
C ASP A 171 -109.61 -11.67 54.41
N VAL A 172 -109.01 -10.51 54.67
CA VAL A 172 -109.76 -9.30 55.10
C VAL A 172 -110.58 -8.71 53.95
N TRP A 173 -110.02 -8.68 52.73
CA TRP A 173 -110.74 -8.24 51.54
C TRP A 173 -111.92 -9.15 51.20
N ASP A 174 -111.77 -10.48 51.31
CA ASP A 174 -112.84 -11.45 51.07
C ASP A 174 -114.00 -11.32 52.07
N GLU A 175 -113.73 -10.91 53.32
CA GLU A 175 -114.74 -10.66 54.35
C GLU A 175 -115.47 -9.33 54.12
N LEU A 176 -114.72 -8.31 53.70
CA LEU A 176 -115.24 -6.99 53.33
C LEU A 176 -116.19 -7.08 52.12
N GLU A 177 -115.75 -7.77 51.06
CA GLU A 177 -116.47 -7.88 49.79
C GLU A 177 -117.80 -8.64 49.94
N ARG A 178 -117.85 -9.68 50.79
CA ARG A 178 -119.09 -10.44 51.07
C ARG A 178 -120.13 -9.63 51.83
N SER A 179 -119.71 -8.72 52.70
CA SER A 179 -120.62 -7.88 53.50
C SER A 179 -121.26 -6.74 52.70
N GLN A 180 -120.62 -6.36 51.60
CA GLN A 180 -120.88 -5.12 50.87
C GLN A 180 -121.58 -5.31 49.53
N LYS A 181 -121.44 -6.49 48.93
CA LYS A 181 -121.94 -6.80 47.59
C LYS A 181 -123.41 -6.47 47.36
N ASP A 182 -124.29 -6.81 48.31
CA ASP A 182 -125.74 -6.59 48.15
C ASP A 182 -126.15 -5.12 48.35
N VAL A 183 -125.38 -4.33 49.12
CA VAL A 183 -125.65 -2.89 49.35
C VAL A 183 -125.14 -2.04 48.19
N TRP A 184 -123.97 -2.40 47.64
CA TRP A 184 -123.42 -1.73 46.47
C TRP A 184 -124.21 -2.05 45.21
N ASP A 185 -124.68 -3.28 44.98
CA ASP A 185 -125.39 -3.66 43.73
C ASP A 185 -126.72 -2.89 43.49
N GLU A 186 -127.36 -2.37 44.54
CA GLU A 186 -128.57 -1.55 44.46
C GLU A 186 -128.24 -0.06 44.26
N LEU A 187 -127.29 0.47 45.04
CA LEU A 187 -126.76 1.84 44.92
C LEU A 187 -126.14 2.08 43.54
N ASP A 188 -125.40 1.09 43.05
CA ASP A 188 -124.67 1.04 41.79
C ASP A 188 -125.60 1.04 40.58
N LYS A 189 -126.77 0.38 40.62
CA LYS A 189 -127.73 0.44 39.49
C LYS A 189 -128.31 1.83 39.31
N GLU A 190 -128.66 2.52 40.39
CA GLU A 190 -129.28 3.84 40.35
C GLU A 190 -128.25 4.92 39.99
N THR A 191 -127.06 4.89 40.60
CA THR A 191 -125.94 5.76 40.21
C THR A 191 -125.46 5.47 38.80
N LYS A 192 -125.27 4.22 38.35
CA LYS A 192 -124.80 3.90 36.98
C LYS A 192 -125.70 4.43 35.87
N THR A 193 -127.02 4.48 36.07
CA THR A 193 -127.92 5.03 35.04
C THR A 193 -127.86 6.55 34.95
N MET A 194 -127.64 7.23 36.09
CA MET A 194 -127.45 8.67 36.14
C MET A 194 -126.08 9.08 35.59
N TRP A 195 -125.01 8.37 35.99
CA TRP A 195 -123.65 8.59 35.50
C TRP A 195 -123.51 8.25 34.02
N ARG A 196 -124.11 7.18 33.47
CA ARG A 196 -123.99 6.84 32.03
C ARG A 196 -124.44 7.94 31.08
N ASN A 197 -125.55 8.62 31.39
CA ASN A 197 -126.08 9.67 30.52
C ASN A 197 -125.20 10.93 30.56
N TRP A 198 -124.64 11.26 31.73
CA TRP A 198 -123.69 12.35 31.86
C TRP A 198 -122.30 12.00 31.30
N GLU A 199 -121.85 10.76 31.47
CA GLU A 199 -120.60 10.22 30.94
C GLU A 199 -120.58 10.33 29.41
N GLN A 200 -121.70 10.01 28.75
CA GLN A 200 -121.82 10.17 27.31
C GLN A 200 -121.74 11.66 26.86
N GLU A 201 -122.39 12.59 27.56
CA GLU A 201 -122.32 14.03 27.23
C GLU A 201 -120.96 14.66 27.59
N SER A 202 -120.33 14.21 28.67
CA SER A 202 -119.02 14.65 29.15
C SER A 202 -117.90 14.11 28.26
N GLU A 203 -117.99 12.87 27.79
CA GLU A 203 -117.05 12.28 26.83
C GLU A 203 -117.09 13.00 25.48
N GLU A 204 -118.26 13.42 24.99
CA GLU A 204 -118.37 14.18 23.75
C GLU A 204 -117.74 15.58 23.88
N MET A 205 -117.94 16.27 25.01
CA MET A 205 -117.30 17.58 25.25
C MET A 205 -115.81 17.48 25.58
N ARG A 206 -115.40 16.45 26.34
CA ARG A 206 -114.00 16.16 26.65
C ARG A 206 -113.25 15.78 25.38
N SER A 207 -113.82 14.92 24.53
CA SER A 207 -113.21 14.56 23.24
C SER A 207 -113.08 15.76 22.30
N ALA A 208 -114.04 16.69 22.30
CA ALA A 208 -113.90 17.93 21.55
C ALA A 208 -112.78 18.85 22.10
N LYS A 209 -112.65 18.97 23.43
CA LYS A 209 -111.61 19.75 24.09
C LYS A 209 -110.23 19.10 24.05
N GLU A 210 -110.19 17.77 24.05
CA GLU A 210 -108.99 16.96 23.86
C GLU A 210 -108.46 17.12 22.44
N LYS A 211 -109.32 17.11 21.42
CA LYS A 211 -108.91 17.44 20.04
C LYS A 211 -108.33 18.85 19.91
N GLU A 212 -108.93 19.85 20.56
CA GLU A 212 -108.40 21.23 20.58
C GLU A 212 -107.05 21.32 21.34
N SER A 213 -106.87 20.52 22.40
CA SER A 213 -105.62 20.38 23.15
C SER A 213 -104.54 19.63 22.36
N GLU A 214 -104.92 18.64 21.57
CA GLU A 214 -104.03 17.88 20.69
C GLU A 214 -103.56 18.76 19.52
N GLU A 215 -104.45 19.54 18.91
CA GLU A 215 -104.08 20.49 17.85
C GLU A 215 -103.09 21.57 18.35
N THR A 216 -103.29 22.09 19.56
CA THR A 216 -102.36 23.05 20.19
C THR A 216 -101.02 22.42 20.61
N ARG A 217 -100.99 21.13 20.97
CA ARG A 217 -99.75 20.39 21.21
C ARG A 217 -99.00 20.08 19.92
N HIS A 218 -99.70 19.60 18.89
CA HIS A 218 -99.09 19.28 17.60
C HIS A 218 -98.52 20.51 16.91
N THR A 219 -99.22 21.65 16.93
CA THR A 219 -98.66 22.91 16.40
C THR A 219 -97.40 23.36 17.17
N LEU A 220 -97.35 23.19 18.49
CA LEU A 220 -96.15 23.47 19.29
C LEU A 220 -95.01 22.48 18.98
N GLU A 221 -95.31 21.20 18.84
CA GLU A 221 -94.34 20.16 18.48
C GLU A 221 -93.77 20.38 17.07
N ASP A 222 -94.63 20.75 16.10
CA ASP A 222 -94.22 21.07 14.73
C ASP A 222 -93.34 22.33 14.69
N GLU A 223 -93.68 23.40 15.43
CA GLU A 223 -92.85 24.60 15.53
C GLU A 223 -91.50 24.34 16.24
N LEU A 224 -91.51 23.51 17.30
CA LEU A 224 -90.31 23.09 18.01
C LEU A 224 -89.40 22.25 17.11
N GLN A 225 -89.97 21.32 16.35
CA GLN A 225 -89.23 20.47 15.43
C GLN A 225 -88.65 21.31 14.29
N ALA A 226 -89.41 22.24 13.72
CA ALA A 226 -88.91 23.15 12.69
C ALA A 226 -87.73 24.03 13.18
N ARG A 227 -87.76 24.51 14.44
CA ARG A 227 -86.64 25.27 15.03
C ARG A 227 -85.43 24.40 15.35
N LYS A 228 -85.63 23.17 15.85
CA LYS A 228 -84.55 22.19 16.05
C LYS A 228 -83.88 21.82 14.72
N ASP A 229 -84.66 21.58 13.68
CA ASP A 229 -84.17 21.27 12.34
C ASP A 229 -83.39 22.46 11.73
N ALA A 230 -83.76 23.70 12.07
CA ALA A 230 -83.03 24.91 11.66
C ALA A 230 -81.70 25.07 12.40
N ALA A 231 -81.66 24.85 13.72
CA ALA A 231 -80.42 24.89 14.50
C ALA A 231 -79.47 23.74 14.17
N GLN A 232 -80.00 22.54 13.87
CA GLN A 232 -79.20 21.37 13.50
C GLN A 232 -78.50 21.53 12.13
N LYS A 233 -79.05 22.38 11.24
CA LYS A 233 -78.38 22.75 9.98
C LYS A 233 -77.17 23.68 10.19
N GLY A 234 -76.98 24.25 11.38
CA GLY A 234 -75.86 25.13 11.71
C GLY A 234 -75.85 26.44 10.91
N SER A 235 -74.82 27.26 11.12
CA SER A 235 -74.62 28.46 10.30
C SER A 235 -74.12 28.06 8.90
N PRO A 236 -74.79 28.47 7.81
CA PRO A 236 -74.34 28.17 6.45
C PRO A 236 -72.93 28.68 6.15
N GLU A 237 -72.53 29.81 6.75
CA GLU A 237 -71.19 30.39 6.58
C GLU A 237 -70.10 29.57 7.29
N LEU A 238 -70.40 28.97 8.45
CA LEU A 238 -69.46 28.10 9.17
C LEU A 238 -69.30 26.74 8.47
N ASN A 239 -70.40 26.21 7.93
CA ASN A 239 -70.37 24.96 7.16
C ASN A 239 -69.56 25.12 5.87
N GLU A 240 -69.70 26.23 5.14
CA GLU A 240 -68.91 26.49 3.92
C GLU A 240 -67.41 26.59 4.22
N LYS A 241 -67.04 27.24 5.34
CA LYS A 241 -65.63 27.31 5.79
C LYS A 241 -65.07 25.95 6.20
N ARG A 242 -65.87 25.11 6.88
CA ARG A 242 -65.49 23.73 7.25
C ARG A 242 -65.28 22.88 5.99
N ASP A 243 -66.23 22.90 5.07
CA ASP A 243 -66.17 22.08 3.86
C ASP A 243 -64.99 22.49 2.96
N ALA A 244 -64.65 23.78 2.91
CA ALA A 244 -63.46 24.28 2.22
C ALA A 244 -62.15 23.82 2.89
N LEU A 245 -62.05 23.86 4.22
CA LEU A 245 -60.90 23.37 4.97
C LEU A 245 -60.73 21.85 4.86
N GLU A 246 -61.82 21.10 4.84
CA GLU A 246 -61.79 19.65 4.67
C GLU A 246 -61.33 19.25 3.26
N ALA A 247 -61.70 20.03 2.24
CA ALA A 247 -61.17 19.88 0.88
C ALA A 247 -59.66 20.18 0.80
N GLU A 248 -59.17 21.22 1.47
CA GLU A 248 -57.73 21.51 1.57
C GLU A 248 -56.97 20.39 2.32
N TYR A 249 -57.55 19.86 3.40
CA TYR A 249 -56.98 18.75 4.17
C TYR A 249 -56.89 17.45 3.36
N GLU A 250 -57.96 17.06 2.65
CA GLU A 250 -57.93 15.88 1.79
C GLU A 250 -56.99 16.06 0.58
N GLY A 251 -56.82 17.30 0.09
CA GLY A 251 -55.80 17.67 -0.89
C GLY A 251 -54.38 17.38 -0.38
N LEU A 252 -53.98 17.95 0.77
CA LEU A 252 -52.66 17.71 1.36
C LEU A 252 -52.43 16.24 1.72
N LYS A 253 -53.47 15.53 2.16
CA LYS A 253 -53.41 14.09 2.47
C LYS A 253 -53.21 13.23 1.22
N SER A 254 -53.71 13.67 0.06
CA SER A 254 -53.41 13.02 -1.22
C SER A 254 -51.95 13.22 -1.63
N GLU A 255 -51.42 14.45 -1.49
CA GLU A 255 -50.01 14.77 -1.76
C GLU A 255 -49.06 14.00 -0.82
N GLN A 256 -49.43 13.85 0.45
CA GLN A 256 -48.69 13.03 1.42
C GLN A 256 -48.61 11.57 0.99
N ARG A 257 -49.73 10.97 0.54
CA ARG A 257 -49.75 9.57 0.05
C ARG A 257 -48.88 9.38 -1.19
N GLU A 258 -48.87 10.36 -2.09
CA GLU A 258 -48.02 10.33 -3.29
C GLU A 258 -46.53 10.43 -2.91
N LEU A 259 -46.17 11.36 -2.02
CA LEU A 259 -44.79 11.47 -1.51
C LEU A 259 -44.34 10.20 -0.77
N ASP A 260 -45.19 9.63 0.09
CA ASP A 260 -44.89 8.39 0.80
C ASP A 260 -44.73 7.21 -0.17
N GLY A 261 -45.52 7.17 -1.25
CA GLY A 261 -45.38 6.20 -2.34
C GLY A 261 -44.03 6.31 -3.05
N ILE A 262 -43.62 7.51 -3.43
CA ILE A 262 -42.34 7.77 -4.09
C ILE A 262 -41.16 7.48 -3.15
N MET A 263 -41.26 7.86 -1.87
CA MET A 263 -40.21 7.57 -0.88
C MET A 263 -40.05 6.06 -0.66
N ASN A 264 -41.14 5.31 -0.58
CA ASN A 264 -41.08 3.85 -0.45
C ASN A 264 -40.42 3.21 -1.69
N GLU A 265 -40.74 3.67 -2.89
CA GLU A 265 -40.11 3.20 -4.13
C GLU A 265 -38.59 3.46 -4.15
N ILE A 266 -38.15 4.68 -3.81
CA ILE A 266 -36.73 5.02 -3.73
C ILE A 266 -36.01 4.21 -2.65
N ARG A 267 -36.67 3.97 -1.51
CA ARG A 267 -36.12 3.14 -0.43
C ARG A 267 -35.95 1.68 -0.85
N LEU A 268 -36.89 1.13 -1.61
CA LEU A 268 -36.76 -0.21 -2.20
C LEU A 268 -35.61 -0.28 -3.21
N GLN A 269 -35.45 0.74 -4.06
CA GLN A 269 -34.33 0.81 -5.01
C GLN A 269 -32.98 0.93 -4.31
N LEU A 270 -32.88 1.74 -3.24
CA LEU A 270 -31.66 1.82 -2.42
C LEU A 270 -31.33 0.47 -1.76
N MET A 271 -32.34 -0.24 -1.26
CA MET A 271 -32.18 -1.57 -0.67
C MET A 271 -31.68 -2.60 -1.70
N GLU A 272 -32.23 -2.59 -2.92
CA GLU A 272 -31.78 -3.46 -4.01
C GLU A 272 -30.32 -3.16 -4.41
N LEU A 273 -29.93 -1.88 -4.46
CA LEU A 273 -28.54 -1.49 -4.71
C LEU A 273 -27.60 -1.89 -3.57
N ASP A 274 -28.05 -1.83 -2.32
CA ASP A 274 -27.28 -2.29 -1.16
C ASP A 274 -27.13 -3.81 -1.13
N GLU A 275 -28.15 -4.58 -1.52
CA GLU A 275 -28.06 -6.04 -1.67
C GLU A 275 -27.01 -6.40 -2.73
N ARG A 276 -27.05 -5.77 -3.91
CA ARG A 276 -26.03 -5.96 -4.96
C ARG A 276 -24.64 -5.56 -4.50
N ARG A 277 -24.52 -4.51 -3.66
CA ARG A 277 -23.25 -4.11 -3.05
C ARG A 277 -22.74 -5.21 -2.12
N MET A 278 -23.59 -5.78 -1.27
CA MET A 278 -23.24 -6.89 -0.38
C MET A 278 -22.82 -8.13 -1.17
N ASP A 279 -23.52 -8.50 -2.23
CA ASP A 279 -23.14 -9.63 -3.10
C ASP A 279 -21.74 -9.45 -3.73
N ILE A 280 -21.40 -8.23 -4.13
CA ILE A 280 -20.06 -7.91 -4.66
C ILE A 280 -19.02 -7.95 -3.55
N GLU A 281 -19.33 -7.43 -2.36
CA GLU A 281 -18.45 -7.44 -1.20
C GLU A 281 -18.12 -8.88 -0.75
N ASP A 282 -19.13 -9.76 -0.73
CA ASP A 282 -18.99 -11.19 -0.46
C ASP A 282 -18.09 -11.90 -1.48
N GLN A 283 -18.12 -11.50 -2.75
CA GLN A 283 -17.23 -12.04 -3.79
C GLN A 283 -15.81 -11.48 -3.69
N ARG A 284 -15.65 -10.21 -3.30
CA ARG A 284 -14.34 -9.54 -3.17
C ARG A 284 -13.58 -10.00 -1.94
N TYR A 285 -14.27 -10.29 -0.84
CA TYR A 285 -13.66 -10.68 0.42
C TYR A 285 -12.66 -11.85 0.29
N PRO A 286 -13.04 -13.05 -0.21
CA PRO A 286 -12.11 -14.16 -0.34
C PRO A 286 -10.97 -13.90 -1.34
N LEU A 287 -11.20 -13.09 -2.37
CA LEU A 287 -10.17 -12.73 -3.35
C LEU A 287 -9.14 -11.76 -2.75
N ASN A 288 -9.58 -10.80 -1.94
CA ASN A 288 -8.69 -9.90 -1.22
C ASN A 288 -7.85 -10.65 -0.19
N ASP A 289 -8.45 -11.58 0.56
CA ASP A 289 -7.72 -12.44 1.50
C ASP A 289 -6.64 -13.24 0.78
N GLN A 290 -6.98 -13.90 -0.34
CA GLN A 290 -5.99 -14.63 -1.14
C GLN A 290 -4.88 -13.72 -1.68
N ARG A 291 -5.22 -12.50 -2.12
CA ARG A 291 -4.22 -11.53 -2.57
C ARG A 291 -3.29 -11.12 -1.44
N GLU A 292 -3.81 -10.93 -0.23
CA GLU A 292 -3.01 -10.60 0.95
C GLU A 292 -2.08 -11.77 1.34
N GLU A 293 -2.59 -13.00 1.33
CA GLU A 293 -1.76 -14.19 1.56
C GLU A 293 -0.66 -14.35 0.49
N LEU A 294 -0.96 -14.07 -0.78
CA LEU A 294 0.07 -14.05 -1.83
C LEU A 294 1.10 -12.94 -1.61
N ASN A 295 0.71 -11.78 -1.08
CA ASN A 295 1.67 -10.72 -0.73
C ASN A 295 2.60 -11.18 0.41
N LYS A 296 2.04 -11.81 1.45
CA LYS A 296 2.84 -12.39 2.55
C LYS A 296 3.79 -13.46 2.04
N LEU A 297 3.33 -14.32 1.14
CA LEU A 297 4.18 -15.34 0.50
C LEU A 297 5.28 -14.71 -0.36
N GLU A 298 4.97 -13.69 -1.17
CA GLU A 298 5.97 -12.98 -1.96
C GLU A 298 7.04 -12.37 -1.06
N GLN A 299 6.63 -11.72 0.03
CA GLN A 299 7.53 -11.15 1.02
C GLN A 299 8.40 -12.24 1.69
N ALA A 300 7.80 -13.35 2.12
CA ALA A 300 8.52 -14.48 2.71
C ALA A 300 9.56 -15.10 1.76
N VAL A 301 9.31 -15.10 0.44
CA VAL A 301 10.29 -15.54 -0.56
C VAL A 301 11.52 -14.62 -0.59
N TRP A 302 11.35 -13.32 -0.37
CA TRP A 302 12.45 -12.36 -0.32
C TRP A 302 13.17 -12.30 1.03
N GLU A 303 12.46 -12.54 2.13
CA GLU A 303 13.00 -12.64 3.49
C GLU A 303 13.79 -13.93 3.72
N LYS A 304 13.64 -14.93 2.86
CA LYS A 304 14.39 -16.18 2.95
C LYS A 304 15.89 -15.94 2.79
N GLU A 305 16.61 -16.09 3.90
CA GLU A 305 18.07 -15.98 3.94
C GLU A 305 18.76 -17.04 3.07
N GLU A 306 19.95 -16.70 2.57
CA GLU A 306 20.80 -17.67 1.88
C GLU A 306 21.17 -18.80 2.85
N PRO A 307 21.18 -20.08 2.40
CA PRO A 307 21.46 -21.22 3.28
C PRO A 307 22.81 -21.14 4.00
N GLN A 308 23.78 -20.46 3.39
CA GLN A 308 25.14 -20.25 3.88
C GLN A 308 25.67 -18.92 3.34
N ASP A 309 26.65 -18.33 4.02
CA ASP A 309 27.39 -17.18 3.49
C ASP A 309 28.37 -17.64 2.39
N TYR A 310 27.84 -17.75 1.17
CA TYR A 310 28.60 -18.17 0.00
C TYR A 310 29.79 -17.25 -0.27
N ASN A 311 29.70 -15.95 0.06
CA ASN A 311 30.77 -14.98 -0.20
C ASN A 311 31.97 -15.23 0.73
N SER A 312 31.72 -15.44 2.02
CA SER A 312 32.77 -15.75 3.00
C SER A 312 33.47 -17.09 2.68
N ILE A 313 32.69 -18.15 2.41
CA ILE A 313 33.24 -19.47 2.09
C ILE A 313 34.06 -19.44 0.80
N THR A 314 33.55 -18.76 -0.23
CA THR A 314 34.25 -18.64 -1.52
C THR A 314 35.53 -17.81 -1.38
N HIS A 315 35.51 -16.73 -0.60
CA HIS A 315 36.69 -15.90 -0.34
C HIS A 315 37.80 -16.69 0.36
N GLU A 316 37.45 -17.47 1.39
CA GLU A 316 38.42 -18.29 2.12
C GLU A 316 39.03 -19.38 1.22
N LYS A 317 38.21 -20.03 0.38
CA LYS A 317 38.72 -21.01 -0.60
C LYS A 317 39.63 -20.36 -1.65
N HIS A 318 39.31 -19.16 -2.14
CA HIS A 318 40.19 -18.42 -3.05
C HIS A 318 41.53 -18.07 -2.42
N LYS A 319 41.54 -17.70 -1.14
CA LYS A 319 42.77 -17.45 -0.39
C LYS A 319 43.63 -18.71 -0.29
N GLN A 320 43.02 -19.87 -0.04
CA GLN A 320 43.72 -21.17 -0.04
C GLN A 320 44.31 -21.50 -1.41
N VAL A 321 43.56 -21.26 -2.50
CA VAL A 321 44.07 -21.42 -3.87
C VAL A 321 45.28 -20.51 -4.13
N GLU A 322 45.23 -19.25 -3.69
CA GLU A 322 46.33 -18.30 -3.85
C GLU A 322 47.58 -18.72 -3.06
N GLU A 323 47.41 -19.23 -1.84
CA GLU A 323 48.50 -19.79 -1.03
C GLU A 323 49.14 -21.01 -1.70
N LEU A 324 48.32 -21.92 -2.26
CA LEU A 324 48.81 -23.08 -3.01
C LEU A 324 49.52 -22.66 -4.30
N ARG A 325 49.00 -21.66 -5.03
CA ARG A 325 49.66 -21.10 -6.23
C ARG A 325 51.02 -20.48 -5.90
N LYS A 326 51.13 -19.79 -4.75
CA LYS A 326 52.43 -19.30 -4.25
C LYS A 326 53.37 -20.44 -3.91
N ALA A 327 52.88 -21.52 -3.29
CA ALA A 327 53.69 -22.70 -3.01
C ALA A 327 54.19 -23.38 -4.28
N VAL A 328 53.34 -23.50 -5.31
CA VAL A 328 53.73 -24.00 -6.65
C VAL A 328 54.82 -23.12 -7.26
N ASN A 329 54.61 -21.79 -7.28
CA ASN A 329 55.61 -20.85 -7.81
C ASN A 329 56.94 -20.92 -7.04
N ASN A 330 56.90 -21.05 -5.72
CA ASN A 330 58.10 -21.21 -4.90
C ASN A 330 58.82 -22.53 -5.20
N ALA A 331 58.11 -23.64 -5.35
CA ALA A 331 58.68 -24.92 -5.72
C ALA A 331 59.37 -24.89 -7.09
N TRP A 332 58.77 -24.21 -8.08
CA TRP A 332 59.40 -23.96 -9.38
C TRP A 332 60.64 -23.06 -9.27
N ASN A 333 60.56 -21.95 -8.53
CA ASN A 333 61.68 -21.05 -8.31
C ASN A 333 62.87 -21.74 -7.60
N GLU A 334 62.59 -22.66 -6.67
CA GLU A 334 63.61 -23.40 -5.93
C GLU A 334 64.24 -24.52 -6.77
N PHE A 335 63.43 -25.19 -7.62
CA PHE A 335 63.92 -26.13 -8.61
C PHE A 335 64.88 -25.47 -9.62
N ASP A 336 64.55 -24.26 -10.09
CA ASP A 336 65.42 -23.53 -11.01
C ASP A 336 66.72 -23.05 -10.35
N LYS A 337 66.68 -22.64 -9.08
CA LYS A 337 67.89 -22.28 -8.30
C LYS A 337 68.82 -23.46 -8.05
N GLN A 338 68.29 -24.67 -7.80
CA GLN A 338 69.12 -25.86 -7.54
C GLN A 338 69.92 -26.33 -8.76
N LYS A 339 69.51 -25.96 -9.98
CA LYS A 339 70.13 -26.43 -11.24
C LYS A 339 71.27 -25.55 -11.76
N ASP A 340 71.54 -24.39 -11.13
CA ASP A 340 72.63 -23.45 -11.46
C ASP A 340 72.85 -23.31 -12.98
N ARG A 341 71.76 -22.97 -13.70
CA ARG A 341 71.73 -22.99 -15.18
C ARG A 341 72.57 -21.85 -15.75
N ASP A 342 73.74 -22.18 -16.27
CA ASP A 342 74.68 -21.24 -16.90
C ASP A 342 74.27 -20.92 -18.34
N PHE A 343 73.48 -19.85 -18.50
CA PHE A 343 73.04 -19.37 -19.81
C PHE A 343 74.17 -18.86 -20.70
N GLU A 344 75.26 -18.38 -20.11
CA GLU A 344 76.42 -17.86 -20.85
C GLU A 344 77.22 -19.02 -21.46
N ALA A 345 77.38 -20.12 -20.72
CA ALA A 345 77.98 -21.35 -21.24
C ALA A 345 77.13 -22.00 -22.35
N TYR A 346 75.80 -21.96 -22.24
CA TYR A 346 74.90 -22.48 -23.27
C TYR A 346 74.94 -21.66 -24.55
N ASP A 347 74.87 -20.32 -24.44
CA ASP A 347 74.94 -19.45 -25.62
C ASP A 347 76.29 -19.62 -26.33
N HIS A 348 77.37 -19.79 -25.56
CA HIS A 348 78.69 -20.11 -26.09
C HIS A 348 78.71 -21.47 -26.82
N GLN A 349 78.08 -22.51 -26.27
CA GLN A 349 78.02 -23.85 -26.90
C GLN A 349 77.16 -23.86 -28.17
N ILE A 350 76.03 -23.16 -28.18
CA ILE A 350 75.18 -22.99 -29.36
C ILE A 350 75.93 -22.22 -30.44
N THR A 351 76.56 -21.10 -30.08
CA THR A 351 77.38 -20.29 -31.00
C THR A 351 78.53 -21.10 -31.58
N GLN A 352 79.20 -21.92 -30.76
CA GLN A 352 80.26 -22.80 -31.21
C GLN A 352 79.75 -23.86 -32.19
N ALA A 353 78.61 -24.50 -31.92
CA ALA A 353 78.02 -25.49 -32.82
C ALA A 353 77.67 -24.89 -34.19
N TRP A 354 77.10 -23.68 -34.21
CA TRP A 354 76.83 -22.94 -35.45
C TRP A 354 78.12 -22.56 -36.19
N SER A 355 79.15 -22.11 -35.47
CA SER A 355 80.46 -21.79 -36.09
C SER A 355 81.11 -23.02 -36.72
N GLU A 356 81.06 -24.18 -36.06
CA GLU A 356 81.57 -25.44 -36.60
C GLU A 356 80.81 -25.89 -37.86
N TYR A 357 79.48 -25.73 -37.87
CA TYR A 357 78.66 -25.98 -39.06
C TYR A 357 79.01 -25.02 -40.21
N GLU A 358 79.10 -23.72 -39.94
CA GLU A 358 79.42 -22.71 -40.95
C GLU A 358 80.81 -22.91 -41.57
N ASN A 359 81.79 -23.31 -40.75
CA ASN A 359 83.11 -23.72 -41.22
C ASN A 359 83.06 -24.97 -42.11
N LYS A 360 82.23 -25.96 -41.77
CA LYS A 360 82.02 -27.16 -42.61
C LYS A 360 81.38 -26.79 -43.94
N ILE A 361 80.34 -25.96 -43.95
CA ILE A 361 79.69 -25.49 -45.19
C ILE A 361 80.67 -24.73 -46.07
N SER A 362 81.44 -23.80 -45.49
CA SER A 362 82.45 -23.04 -46.24
C SER A 362 83.51 -23.94 -46.89
N SER A 363 83.94 -24.99 -46.20
CA SER A 363 84.86 -26.00 -46.76
C SER A 363 84.24 -26.78 -47.91
N ILE A 364 82.97 -27.17 -47.80
CA ILE A 364 82.22 -27.87 -48.86
C ILE A 364 82.09 -26.97 -50.09
N ASP A 365 81.73 -25.69 -49.91
CA ASP A 365 81.60 -24.73 -51.00
C ASP A 365 82.94 -24.46 -51.70
N GLN A 366 84.05 -24.42 -50.94
CA GLN A 366 85.38 -24.31 -51.51
C GLN A 366 85.74 -25.54 -52.36
N GLN A 367 85.52 -26.75 -51.84
CA GLN A 367 85.74 -27.99 -52.60
C GLN A 367 84.89 -28.06 -53.87
N ARG A 368 83.64 -27.56 -53.80
CA ARG A 368 82.74 -27.45 -54.93
C ARG A 368 83.28 -26.48 -55.99
N SER A 369 83.74 -25.30 -55.59
CA SER A 369 84.37 -24.33 -56.48
C SER A 369 85.60 -24.90 -57.19
N ASP A 370 86.51 -25.53 -56.44
CA ASP A 370 87.73 -26.13 -56.98
C ASP A 370 87.41 -27.24 -58.01
N ALA A 371 86.36 -28.03 -57.78
CA ALA A 371 85.95 -29.08 -58.70
C ALA A 371 85.32 -28.53 -60.00
N TYR A 372 84.54 -27.44 -59.91
CA TYR A 372 84.00 -26.76 -61.10
C TYR A 372 85.12 -26.13 -61.95
N GLU A 373 86.13 -25.53 -61.32
CA GLU A 373 87.28 -24.95 -62.03
C GLU A 373 88.10 -26.02 -62.76
N GLN A 374 88.35 -27.17 -62.11
CA GLN A 374 89.02 -28.30 -62.74
C GLN A 374 88.26 -28.85 -63.96
N ALA A 375 86.93 -28.92 -63.88
CA ALA A 375 86.12 -29.41 -64.98
C ALA A 375 85.96 -28.40 -66.13
N ASN A 376 85.99 -27.09 -65.85
CA ASN A 376 86.02 -26.06 -66.88
C ASN A 376 87.34 -26.10 -67.68
N ASN A 377 88.47 -26.32 -66.99
CA ASN A 377 89.78 -26.50 -67.64
C ASN A 377 89.82 -27.74 -68.56
N ALA A 378 89.06 -28.79 -68.25
CA ALA A 378 88.91 -29.95 -69.12
C ALA A 378 88.16 -29.64 -70.43
N ALA A 379 87.10 -28.82 -70.38
CA ALA A 379 86.32 -28.44 -71.56
C ALA A 379 87.13 -27.58 -72.56
N VAL A 380 87.95 -26.64 -72.04
CA VAL A 380 88.82 -25.78 -72.85
C VAL A 380 89.87 -26.60 -73.63
N SER A 381 90.32 -27.75 -73.10
CA SER A 381 91.29 -28.62 -73.78
C SER A 381 90.71 -29.38 -74.98
N ALA A 382 89.38 -29.57 -75.04
CA ALA A 382 88.72 -30.25 -76.15
C ALA A 382 88.64 -29.36 -77.40
N ASP A 383 88.33 -28.07 -77.22
CA ASP A 383 88.27 -27.08 -78.31
C ASP A 383 89.69 -26.76 -78.84
N ALA A 384 90.71 -26.74 -77.97
CA ALA A 384 92.11 -26.51 -78.37
C ALA A 384 92.65 -27.57 -79.37
N SER A 385 92.12 -28.80 -79.34
CA SER A 385 92.50 -29.85 -80.31
C SER A 385 91.94 -29.57 -81.71
N GLU A 386 90.77 -28.97 -81.81
CA GLU A 386 90.14 -28.61 -83.10
C GLU A 386 90.83 -27.37 -83.69
N ASP A 387 91.18 -26.41 -82.84
CA ASP A 387 91.94 -25.21 -83.21
C ASP A 387 93.38 -25.52 -83.67
N LEU A 388 94.07 -26.49 -83.05
CA LEU A 388 95.40 -26.93 -83.48
C LEU A 388 95.36 -27.52 -84.90
N ALA A 389 94.31 -28.27 -85.23
CA ALA A 389 94.13 -28.85 -86.56
C ALA A 389 93.91 -27.76 -87.62
N ALA A 390 93.09 -26.75 -87.31
CA ALA A 390 92.86 -25.60 -88.19
C ALA A 390 94.14 -24.76 -88.39
N LEU A 391 94.89 -24.50 -87.33
CA LEU A 391 96.16 -23.76 -87.39
C LEU A 391 97.20 -24.46 -88.27
N ASN A 392 97.34 -25.79 -88.13
CA ASN A 392 98.23 -26.60 -88.94
C ASN A 392 97.91 -26.49 -90.43
N GLN A 393 96.63 -26.55 -90.77
CA GLN A 393 96.18 -26.44 -92.15
C GLN A 393 96.50 -25.06 -92.73
N GLN A 394 96.16 -23.99 -91.99
CA GLN A 394 96.38 -22.61 -92.46
C GLN A 394 97.87 -22.30 -92.67
N TYR A 395 98.74 -22.81 -91.79
CA TYR A 395 100.18 -22.67 -91.94
C TYR A 395 100.69 -23.34 -93.22
N GLN A 396 100.27 -24.58 -93.49
CA GLN A 396 100.66 -25.30 -94.70
C GLN A 396 100.24 -24.56 -95.97
N GLU A 397 98.98 -24.08 -96.03
CA GLU A 397 98.47 -23.31 -97.16
C GLU A 397 99.29 -22.03 -97.41
N ASN A 398 99.64 -21.30 -96.35
CA ASN A 398 100.45 -20.09 -96.45
C ASN A 398 101.88 -20.38 -96.91
N VAL A 399 102.52 -21.43 -96.38
CA VAL A 399 103.88 -21.82 -96.77
C VAL A 399 103.92 -22.22 -98.25
N GLU A 400 102.97 -23.03 -98.71
CA GLU A 400 102.85 -23.40 -100.12
C GLU A 400 102.67 -22.18 -101.03
N HIS A 401 101.84 -21.22 -100.61
CA HIS A 401 101.63 -19.98 -101.36
C HIS A 401 102.92 -19.17 -101.55
N TYR A 402 103.65 -18.91 -100.47
CA TYR A 402 104.88 -18.10 -100.53
C TYR A 402 106.05 -18.85 -101.19
N LEU A 403 106.16 -20.17 -101.04
CA LEU A 403 107.13 -20.97 -101.80
C LEU A 403 106.83 -20.94 -103.31
N GLY A 404 105.55 -20.97 -103.69
CA GLY A 404 105.12 -20.79 -105.07
C GLY A 404 105.57 -19.45 -105.64
N LEU A 405 105.33 -18.35 -104.91
CA LEU A 405 105.78 -17.01 -105.29
C LEU A 405 107.31 -16.90 -105.38
N LEU A 406 108.04 -17.55 -104.48
CA LEU A 406 109.50 -17.55 -104.46
C LEU A 406 110.06 -18.31 -105.68
N THR A 407 109.44 -19.43 -106.04
CA THR A 407 109.77 -20.21 -107.24
C THR A 407 109.44 -19.43 -108.51
N GLU A 408 108.30 -18.72 -108.54
CA GLU A 408 107.93 -17.85 -109.66
C GLU A 408 108.94 -16.71 -109.83
N SER A 409 109.35 -16.09 -108.73
CA SER A 409 110.40 -15.06 -108.75
C SER A 409 111.74 -15.64 -109.21
N ASP A 410 112.12 -16.83 -108.74
CA ASP A 410 113.36 -17.49 -109.15
C ASP A 410 113.38 -17.83 -110.65
N ASN A 411 112.28 -18.41 -111.17
CA ASN A 411 112.11 -18.65 -112.59
C ASN A 411 112.21 -17.34 -113.38
N LYS A 412 111.59 -16.26 -112.90
CA LYS A 412 111.62 -14.95 -113.55
C LYS A 412 113.02 -14.33 -113.53
N ILE A 413 113.75 -14.47 -112.42
CA ILE A 413 115.17 -14.07 -112.32
C ILE A 413 116.00 -14.88 -113.32
N GLU A 414 115.79 -16.18 -113.43
CA GLU A 414 116.53 -17.07 -114.32
C GLU A 414 116.25 -16.77 -115.80
N GLU A 415 114.99 -16.55 -116.18
CA GLU A 415 114.57 -16.11 -117.51
C GLU A 415 115.20 -14.76 -117.89
N LEU A 416 115.16 -13.77 -116.98
CA LEU A 416 115.74 -12.45 -117.22
C LEU A 416 117.28 -12.52 -117.35
N ARG A 417 117.95 -13.38 -116.57
CA ARG A 417 119.39 -13.64 -116.69
C ARG A 417 119.76 -14.37 -117.98
N ALA A 418 118.98 -15.38 -118.39
CA ALA A 418 119.19 -16.10 -119.64
C ALA A 418 119.00 -15.19 -120.86
N ALA A 419 118.16 -14.17 -120.76
CA ALA A 419 118.00 -13.12 -121.76
C ALA A 419 119.19 -12.13 -121.83
N GLY A 420 120.23 -12.31 -121.00
CA GLY A 420 121.46 -11.52 -121.01
C GLY A 420 121.33 -10.15 -120.32
N LYS A 421 120.29 -9.94 -119.50
CA LYS A 421 120.13 -8.70 -118.72
C LYS A 421 121.13 -8.66 -117.55
N GLU A 422 121.84 -7.55 -117.42
CA GLU A 422 122.80 -7.31 -116.33
C GLU A 422 122.09 -6.86 -115.03
N PRO A 423 122.72 -7.03 -113.85
CA PRO A 423 122.09 -6.83 -112.53
C PRO A 423 121.43 -5.46 -112.29
N ASP A 424 121.83 -4.44 -113.03
CA ASP A 424 121.34 -3.06 -112.90
C ASP A 424 120.02 -2.82 -113.70
N ASP A 425 119.48 -3.84 -114.38
CA ASP A 425 118.18 -3.76 -115.06
C ASP A 425 117.01 -3.74 -114.05
N PRO A 426 116.09 -2.76 -114.15
CA PRO A 426 115.05 -2.55 -113.13
C PRO A 426 114.09 -3.73 -112.96
N GLU A 427 113.82 -4.54 -113.99
CA GLU A 427 112.93 -5.71 -113.87
C GLU A 427 113.61 -6.88 -113.15
N LEU A 428 114.91 -7.08 -113.40
CA LEU A 428 115.70 -8.09 -112.71
C LEU A 428 115.92 -7.70 -111.24
N SER A 429 116.18 -6.41 -110.97
CA SER A 429 116.31 -5.90 -109.60
C SER A 429 115.00 -6.02 -108.82
N ALA A 430 113.84 -5.78 -109.44
CA ALA A 430 112.54 -5.94 -108.78
C ALA A 430 112.23 -7.40 -108.44
N ALA A 431 112.53 -8.35 -109.34
CA ALA A 431 112.35 -9.77 -109.07
C ALA A 431 113.31 -10.26 -107.96
N LEU A 432 114.57 -9.80 -107.97
CA LEU A 432 115.52 -10.09 -106.89
C LEU A 432 115.04 -9.56 -105.54
N MET A 433 114.50 -8.33 -105.47
CA MET A 433 113.93 -7.79 -104.23
C MET A 433 112.69 -8.57 -103.77
N ALA A 434 111.75 -8.89 -104.67
CA ALA A 434 110.57 -9.69 -104.30
C ALA A 434 110.97 -11.08 -103.75
N ARG A 435 112.00 -11.70 -104.33
CA ARG A 435 112.56 -12.95 -103.81
C ARG A 435 113.20 -12.77 -102.42
N GLU A 436 113.94 -11.69 -102.21
CA GLU A 436 114.52 -11.35 -100.90
C GLU A 436 113.44 -11.02 -99.85
N GLU A 437 112.26 -10.56 -100.26
CA GLU A 437 111.12 -10.28 -99.36
C GLU A 437 110.35 -11.55 -98.94
N TYR A 438 110.16 -12.52 -99.84
CA TYR A 438 109.37 -13.72 -99.52
C TYR A 438 110.10 -14.70 -98.59
N GLY A 439 111.44 -14.75 -98.63
CA GLY A 439 112.25 -15.58 -97.74
C GLY A 439 112.03 -15.32 -96.25
N PRO A 440 112.19 -14.08 -95.74
CA PRO A 440 111.95 -13.77 -94.32
C PRO A 440 110.48 -13.92 -93.91
N ILE A 441 109.52 -13.74 -94.82
CA ILE A 441 108.09 -13.99 -94.51
C ILE A 441 107.85 -15.46 -94.17
N LEU A 442 108.47 -16.40 -94.90
CA LEU A 442 108.38 -17.83 -94.57
C LEU A 442 108.97 -18.15 -93.19
N ALA A 443 110.10 -17.52 -92.83
CA ALA A 443 110.72 -17.70 -91.51
C ALA A 443 109.85 -17.12 -90.37
N ASP A 444 109.19 -15.99 -90.62
CA ASP A 444 108.29 -15.35 -89.65
C ASP A 444 106.99 -16.16 -89.48
N LEU A 445 106.45 -16.72 -90.57
CA LEU A 445 105.32 -17.65 -90.54
C LEU A 445 105.64 -18.92 -89.73
N GLU A 446 106.83 -19.49 -89.90
CA GLU A 446 107.29 -20.66 -89.14
C GLU A 446 107.41 -20.33 -87.65
N THR A 447 107.95 -19.17 -87.32
CA THR A 447 108.08 -18.71 -85.92
C THR A 447 106.70 -18.54 -85.29
N THR A 448 105.80 -17.81 -85.96
CA THR A 448 104.44 -17.54 -85.47
C THR A 448 103.62 -18.83 -85.32
N TYR A 449 103.76 -19.77 -86.26
CA TYR A 449 103.10 -21.06 -86.19
C TYR A 449 103.61 -21.89 -85.00
N ASN A 450 104.93 -21.97 -84.81
CA ASN A 450 105.50 -22.73 -83.70
C ASN A 450 105.11 -22.14 -82.34
N GLU A 451 105.05 -20.82 -82.21
CA GLU A 451 104.58 -20.16 -80.97
C GLU A 451 103.13 -20.54 -80.65
N LYS A 452 102.20 -20.35 -81.61
CA LYS A 452 100.78 -20.69 -81.41
C LYS A 452 100.55 -22.19 -81.22
N LYS A 453 101.29 -23.02 -81.94
CA LYS A 453 101.28 -24.47 -81.76
C LYS A 453 101.69 -24.84 -80.34
N THR A 454 102.77 -24.26 -79.82
CA THR A 454 103.23 -24.52 -78.45
C THR A 454 102.20 -24.05 -77.41
N GLU A 455 101.52 -22.93 -77.65
CA GLU A 455 100.47 -22.43 -76.77
C GLU A 455 99.25 -23.37 -76.72
N LEU A 456 98.79 -23.87 -77.87
CA LEU A 456 97.70 -24.85 -77.96
C LEU A 456 98.12 -26.23 -77.42
N GLU A 457 99.34 -26.69 -77.69
CA GLU A 457 99.88 -27.93 -77.14
C GLU A 457 100.01 -27.88 -75.61
N ASN A 458 100.38 -26.73 -75.04
CA ASN A 458 100.39 -26.53 -73.59
C ASN A 458 98.97 -26.58 -73.00
N SER A 459 97.95 -26.09 -73.72
CA SER A 459 96.54 -26.21 -73.32
C SER A 459 96.06 -27.67 -73.37
N MET A 460 96.51 -28.46 -74.35
CA MET A 460 96.21 -29.89 -74.47
C MET A 460 96.96 -30.79 -73.47
N ALA A 461 98.13 -30.38 -72.97
CA ALA A 461 98.97 -31.17 -72.07
C ALA A 461 98.41 -31.32 -70.64
N ASN A 462 97.34 -30.58 -70.30
CA ASN A 462 96.55 -30.76 -69.08
C ASN A 462 95.11 -31.23 -69.39
N PRO A 463 94.91 -32.45 -69.91
CA PRO A 463 93.58 -32.97 -70.15
C PRO A 463 92.95 -33.38 -68.81
N GLY A 464 92.08 -32.52 -68.28
CA GLY A 464 91.25 -32.85 -67.12
C GLY A 464 90.24 -33.96 -67.48
N ALA A 465 90.08 -34.94 -66.58
CA ALA A 465 89.15 -36.05 -66.78
C ALA A 465 87.71 -35.54 -66.95
N THR A 466 86.92 -36.14 -67.83
CA THR A 466 85.50 -35.85 -67.99
C THR A 466 84.74 -36.13 -66.68
N VAL A 467 84.31 -35.08 -65.98
CA VAL A 467 83.56 -35.17 -64.71
C VAL A 467 82.05 -35.11 -64.98
N ASP A 468 81.29 -36.03 -64.39
CA ASP A 468 79.82 -36.00 -64.37
C ASP A 468 79.34 -35.04 -63.28
N PHE A 469 79.00 -33.81 -63.67
CA PHE A 469 78.57 -32.75 -62.77
C PHE A 469 77.31 -33.08 -61.97
N ALA A 470 76.39 -33.89 -62.51
CA ALA A 470 75.16 -34.23 -61.82
C ALA A 470 75.41 -35.17 -60.62
N ALA A 471 76.33 -36.13 -60.80
CA ALA A 471 76.75 -37.02 -59.73
C ALA A 471 77.54 -36.27 -58.63
N LEU A 472 78.35 -35.28 -59.02
CA LEU A 472 79.17 -34.50 -58.10
C LEU A 472 78.32 -33.52 -57.26
N GLU A 473 77.36 -32.81 -57.87
CA GLU A 473 76.46 -31.91 -57.15
C GLU A 473 75.57 -32.69 -56.16
N ALA A 474 75.12 -33.90 -56.53
CA ALA A 474 74.36 -34.76 -55.64
C ALA A 474 75.16 -35.19 -54.39
N GLN A 475 76.47 -35.40 -54.53
CA GLN A 475 77.33 -35.72 -53.38
C GLN A 475 77.51 -34.52 -52.46
N PHE A 476 77.74 -33.32 -52.99
CA PHE A 476 77.85 -32.11 -52.17
C PHE A 476 76.54 -31.80 -51.41
N GLU A 477 75.39 -31.97 -52.07
CA GLU A 477 74.09 -31.77 -51.42
C GLU A 477 73.85 -32.78 -50.29
N GLN A 478 74.26 -34.04 -50.49
CA GLN A 478 74.17 -35.07 -49.44
C GLN A 478 75.05 -34.73 -48.22
N VAL A 479 76.28 -34.25 -48.43
CA VAL A 479 77.19 -33.89 -47.33
C VAL A 479 76.68 -32.67 -46.58
N LYS A 480 76.08 -31.70 -47.28
CA LYS A 480 75.43 -30.53 -46.67
C LYS A 480 74.26 -30.93 -45.77
N GLN A 481 73.37 -31.80 -46.26
CA GLN A 481 72.26 -32.33 -45.46
C GLN A 481 72.75 -33.07 -44.21
N GLN A 482 73.83 -33.85 -44.33
CA GLN A 482 74.41 -34.53 -43.17
C GLN A 482 74.96 -33.53 -42.14
N ALA A 483 75.61 -32.45 -42.59
CA ALA A 483 76.11 -31.40 -41.70
C ALA A 483 74.95 -30.69 -40.95
N GLU A 484 73.80 -30.47 -41.60
CA GLU A 484 72.60 -29.91 -40.97
C GLU A 484 71.99 -30.86 -39.94
N VAL A 485 71.94 -32.16 -40.23
CA VAL A 485 71.47 -33.19 -39.29
C VAL A 485 72.38 -33.24 -38.07
N ASP A 486 73.70 -33.21 -38.26
CA ASP A 486 74.68 -33.22 -37.18
C ASP A 486 74.54 -31.98 -36.28
N LEU A 487 74.35 -30.78 -36.87
CA LEU A 487 74.11 -29.55 -36.12
C LEU A 487 72.82 -29.62 -35.30
N ASN A 488 71.72 -30.10 -35.89
CA ASN A 488 70.46 -30.22 -35.16
C ASN A 488 70.55 -31.24 -34.02
N ALA A 489 71.33 -32.32 -34.20
CA ALA A 489 71.58 -33.29 -33.15
C ALA A 489 72.43 -32.71 -32.01
N THR A 490 73.44 -31.89 -32.30
CA THR A 490 74.26 -31.23 -31.27
C THR A 490 73.48 -30.15 -30.52
N ILE A 491 72.72 -29.31 -31.22
CA ILE A 491 71.82 -28.32 -30.60
C ILE A 491 70.83 -29.02 -29.67
N LYS A 492 70.19 -30.09 -30.14
CA LYS A 492 69.25 -30.86 -29.30
C LYS A 492 69.91 -31.44 -28.05
N ALA A 493 71.14 -31.93 -28.13
CA ALA A 493 71.87 -32.43 -26.97
C ALA A 493 72.23 -31.30 -25.98
N ILE A 494 72.57 -30.11 -26.49
CA ILE A 494 72.82 -28.90 -25.68
C ILE A 494 71.51 -28.46 -24.99
N ASP A 495 70.38 -28.46 -25.70
CA ASP A 495 69.05 -28.16 -25.17
C ASP A 495 68.61 -29.15 -24.09
N GLU A 496 68.76 -30.45 -24.32
CA GLU A 496 68.42 -31.50 -23.34
C GLU A 496 69.28 -31.42 -22.08
N ALA A 497 70.55 -30.99 -22.21
CA ALA A 497 71.44 -30.77 -21.07
C ALA A 497 71.06 -29.52 -20.25
N MET A 498 70.58 -28.45 -20.90
CA MET A 498 70.16 -27.21 -20.24
C MET A 498 68.76 -27.31 -19.61
N TYR A 499 67.79 -27.87 -20.34
CA TYR A 499 66.38 -27.82 -19.97
C TYR A 499 65.85 -29.13 -19.36
N GLY A 500 66.62 -30.23 -19.45
CA GLY A 500 66.19 -31.56 -19.01
C GLY A 500 65.19 -32.21 -19.98
N SER A 501 65.00 -33.53 -19.87
CA SER A 501 63.93 -34.20 -20.63
C SER A 501 62.57 -33.78 -20.10
N SER A 502 61.55 -33.71 -20.96
CA SER A 502 60.20 -33.16 -20.75
C SER A 502 59.34 -33.75 -19.60
N GLY A 503 59.92 -34.47 -18.65
CA GLY A 503 59.30 -34.99 -17.42
C GLY A 503 60.01 -34.63 -16.11
N SER A 504 60.98 -33.72 -16.10
CA SER A 504 61.73 -33.34 -14.89
C SER A 504 61.15 -32.11 -14.17
N GLY A 505 59.85 -32.12 -13.84
CA GLY A 505 59.26 -31.11 -12.94
C GLY A 505 59.59 -31.42 -11.46
N PRO A 506 59.34 -30.48 -10.52
CA PRO A 506 59.46 -30.75 -9.09
C PRO A 506 58.43 -31.81 -8.65
N GLN A 507 58.86 -32.85 -7.92
CA GLN A 507 58.01 -34.02 -7.56
C GLN A 507 56.76 -33.67 -6.72
N ASP A 508 56.75 -32.52 -6.04
CA ASP A 508 55.67 -32.11 -5.14
C ASP A 508 54.63 -31.16 -5.79
N VAL A 509 54.90 -30.64 -7.00
CA VAL A 509 54.02 -29.67 -7.68
C VAL A 509 52.72 -30.31 -8.19
N ALA A 510 52.78 -31.55 -8.70
CA ALA A 510 51.60 -32.24 -9.23
C ALA A 510 50.52 -32.47 -8.15
N GLY A 511 50.92 -32.67 -6.89
CA GLY A 511 49.99 -32.79 -5.76
C GLY A 511 49.36 -31.46 -5.37
N LEU A 512 50.12 -30.36 -5.44
CA LEU A 512 49.61 -29.01 -5.19
C LEU A 512 48.65 -28.55 -6.30
N GLU A 513 48.94 -28.86 -7.57
CA GLU A 513 48.07 -28.55 -8.71
C GLU A 513 46.74 -29.32 -8.65
N ALA A 514 46.75 -30.60 -8.26
CA ALA A 514 45.53 -31.37 -8.05
C ALA A 514 44.65 -30.80 -6.91
N ASN A 515 45.26 -30.31 -5.82
CA ASN A 515 44.53 -29.65 -4.74
C ASN A 515 43.95 -28.29 -5.16
N ILE A 516 44.68 -27.53 -6.00
CA ILE A 516 44.16 -26.29 -6.62
C ILE A 516 42.94 -26.61 -7.48
N GLU A 517 43.01 -27.64 -8.32
CA GLU A 517 41.90 -28.03 -9.20
C GLU A 517 40.66 -28.47 -8.39
N LEU A 518 40.85 -29.20 -7.30
CA LEU A 518 39.78 -29.58 -6.39
C LEU A 518 39.12 -28.34 -5.76
N LEU A 519 39.90 -27.43 -5.17
CA LEU A 519 39.37 -26.21 -4.57
C LEU A 519 38.67 -25.30 -5.60
N GLU A 520 39.22 -25.18 -6.81
CA GLU A 520 38.57 -24.44 -7.90
C GLU A 520 37.25 -25.09 -8.34
N SER A 521 37.15 -26.42 -8.32
CA SER A 521 35.90 -27.13 -8.60
C SER A 521 34.85 -26.90 -7.50
N GLU A 522 35.27 -26.86 -6.23
CA GLU A 522 34.40 -26.56 -5.10
C GLU A 522 33.90 -25.11 -5.12
N ILE A 523 34.77 -24.15 -5.50
CA ILE A 523 34.37 -22.75 -5.71
C ILE A 523 33.31 -22.63 -6.80
N ARG A 524 33.47 -23.35 -7.93
CA ARG A 524 32.48 -23.36 -9.01
C ARG A 524 31.15 -23.95 -8.53
N ALA A 525 31.19 -25.08 -7.80
CA ALA A 525 30.00 -25.70 -7.26
C ALA A 525 29.24 -24.77 -6.28
N LEU A 526 29.96 -24.06 -5.40
CA LEU A 526 29.36 -23.06 -4.50
C LEU A 526 28.73 -21.89 -5.26
N SER A 527 29.36 -21.41 -6.33
CA SER A 527 28.78 -20.39 -7.20
C SER A 527 27.51 -20.89 -7.90
N ASP A 528 27.53 -22.11 -8.43
CA ASP A 528 26.38 -22.73 -9.08
C ASP A 528 25.20 -22.92 -8.11
N GLU A 529 25.47 -23.33 -6.86
CA GLU A 529 24.46 -23.46 -5.80
C GLU A 529 23.82 -22.11 -5.44
N ARG A 530 24.64 -21.06 -5.25
CA ARG A 530 24.15 -19.71 -4.99
C ARG A 530 23.28 -19.20 -6.14
N ASP A 531 23.74 -19.35 -7.37
CA ASP A 531 23.03 -18.88 -8.56
C ASP A 531 21.71 -19.66 -8.74
N ALA A 532 21.71 -20.97 -8.46
CA ALA A 532 20.49 -21.78 -8.43
C ALA A 532 19.51 -21.33 -7.35
N PHE A 533 19.98 -21.01 -6.14
CA PHE A 533 19.13 -20.47 -5.06
C PHE A 533 18.46 -19.16 -5.48
N HIS A 534 19.24 -18.20 -6.01
CA HIS A 534 18.71 -16.93 -6.49
C HIS A 534 17.72 -17.09 -7.64
N LYS A 535 18.03 -17.99 -8.58
CA LYS A 535 17.15 -18.28 -9.72
C LYS A 535 15.84 -18.91 -9.26
N ASN A 536 15.87 -19.90 -8.38
CA ASN A 536 14.67 -20.54 -7.82
C ASN A 536 13.81 -19.51 -7.08
N ARG A 537 14.43 -18.69 -6.22
CA ARG A 537 13.73 -17.59 -5.52
C ARG A 537 13.05 -16.62 -6.49
N GLN A 538 13.73 -16.25 -7.58
CA GLN A 538 13.12 -15.40 -8.61
C GLN A 538 11.96 -16.09 -9.36
N GLU A 539 12.08 -17.39 -9.63
CA GLU A 539 11.02 -18.18 -10.26
C GLU A 539 9.79 -18.31 -9.34
N ASP A 540 10.00 -18.56 -8.04
CA ASP A 540 8.96 -18.60 -7.03
C ASP A 540 8.24 -17.25 -6.92
N ALA A 541 9.00 -16.15 -6.79
CA ALA A 541 8.44 -14.79 -6.75
C ALA A 541 7.70 -14.42 -8.06
N LYS A 542 8.16 -14.92 -9.21
CA LYS A 542 7.47 -14.74 -10.49
C LYS A 542 6.17 -15.53 -10.57
N GLY A 543 6.15 -16.76 -10.05
CA GLY A 543 4.94 -17.58 -9.92
C GLY A 543 3.88 -16.91 -9.04
N ILE A 544 4.29 -16.42 -7.87
CA ILE A 544 3.40 -15.70 -6.93
C ILE A 544 2.84 -14.42 -7.58
N ARG A 545 3.67 -13.62 -8.25
CA ARG A 545 3.19 -12.44 -9.00
C ARG A 545 2.24 -12.77 -10.13
N ALA A 546 2.41 -13.90 -10.81
CA ALA A 546 1.48 -14.34 -11.84
C ALA A 546 0.11 -14.71 -11.23
N HIS A 547 0.10 -15.41 -10.10
CA HIS A 547 -1.13 -15.70 -9.36
C HIS A 547 -1.81 -14.43 -8.83
N LYS A 548 -1.04 -13.48 -8.32
CA LYS A 548 -1.56 -12.19 -7.87
C LYS A 548 -2.27 -11.43 -8.99
N ARG A 549 -1.68 -11.40 -10.19
CA ARG A 549 -2.32 -10.80 -11.38
C ARG A 549 -3.62 -11.49 -11.77
N GLU A 550 -3.70 -12.82 -11.65
CA GLU A 550 -4.93 -13.55 -11.93
C GLU A 550 -6.06 -13.15 -10.96
N ILE A 551 -5.75 -13.00 -9.67
CA ILE A 551 -6.70 -12.51 -8.67
C ILE A 551 -7.07 -11.04 -8.92
N GLU A 552 -6.09 -10.19 -9.26
CA GLU A 552 -6.33 -8.78 -9.61
C GLU A 552 -7.28 -8.66 -10.82
N ASN A 553 -7.10 -9.49 -11.86
CA ASN A 553 -8.01 -9.54 -13.01
C ASN A 553 -9.46 -9.90 -12.63
N GLN A 554 -9.67 -10.62 -11.53
CA GLN A 554 -10.99 -10.96 -11.00
C GLN A 554 -11.55 -9.86 -10.07
N LEU A 555 -10.68 -9.15 -9.34
CA LEU A 555 -11.04 -8.05 -8.45
C LEU A 555 -11.41 -6.77 -9.21
N ASP A 556 -10.67 -6.43 -10.26
CA ASP A 556 -10.87 -5.22 -11.07
C ASP A 556 -12.33 -5.04 -11.56
N PRO A 557 -12.98 -6.04 -12.20
CA PRO A 557 -14.37 -5.88 -12.64
C PRO A 557 -15.35 -5.75 -11.46
N LEU A 558 -15.06 -6.37 -10.32
CA LEU A 558 -15.89 -6.24 -9.11
C LEU A 558 -15.77 -4.83 -8.51
N GLU A 559 -14.57 -4.23 -8.52
CA GLU A 559 -14.36 -2.85 -8.09
C GLU A 559 -15.03 -1.84 -9.02
N ASP A 560 -15.00 -2.09 -10.33
CA ASP A 560 -15.72 -1.28 -11.31
C ASP A 560 -17.24 -1.37 -11.13
N LEU A 561 -17.78 -2.56 -10.83
CA LEU A 561 -19.19 -2.75 -10.49
C LEU A 561 -19.57 -2.02 -9.20
N GLN A 562 -18.73 -2.07 -8.16
CA GLN A 562 -18.96 -1.32 -6.92
C GLN A 562 -19.00 0.19 -7.19
N ARG A 563 -18.06 0.71 -7.98
CA ARG A 563 -18.04 2.13 -8.37
C ARG A 563 -19.27 2.52 -9.18
N ALA A 564 -19.74 1.65 -10.07
CA ALA A 564 -20.98 1.86 -10.82
C ALA A 564 -22.22 1.91 -9.90
N LEU A 565 -22.33 0.97 -8.95
CA LEU A 565 -23.43 0.98 -7.96
C LEU A 565 -23.42 2.24 -7.09
N GLU A 566 -22.25 2.71 -6.64
CA GLU A 566 -22.16 3.97 -5.91
C GLU A 566 -22.63 5.18 -6.73
N LEU A 567 -22.37 5.18 -8.04
CA LEU A 567 -22.86 6.22 -8.95
C LEU A 567 -24.39 6.16 -9.10
N GLU A 568 -24.98 4.96 -9.09
CA GLU A 568 -26.44 4.76 -9.12
C GLU A 568 -27.13 5.14 -7.79
N GLN A 569 -26.48 4.91 -6.64
CA GLN A 569 -27.02 5.27 -5.32
C GLN A 569 -27.05 6.79 -5.06
N ARG A 570 -26.10 7.55 -5.63
CA ARG A 570 -25.97 9.00 -5.41
C ARG A 570 -27.21 9.82 -5.78
N PRO A 571 -27.83 9.69 -6.97
CA PRO A 571 -29.04 10.41 -7.32
C PRO A 571 -30.23 10.01 -6.45
N LEU A 572 -30.35 8.72 -6.08
CA LEU A 572 -31.44 8.24 -5.21
C LEU A 572 -31.37 8.84 -3.81
N ARG A 573 -30.19 8.89 -3.17
CA ARG A 573 -30.02 9.59 -1.88
C ARG A 573 -30.31 11.09 -1.95
N ARG A 574 -30.02 11.74 -3.09
CA ARG A 574 -30.37 13.15 -3.30
C ARG A 574 -31.88 13.34 -3.44
N GLN A 575 -32.56 12.42 -4.14
CA GLN A 575 -34.02 12.43 -4.25
C GLN A 575 -34.68 12.17 -2.91
N GLU A 576 -34.18 11.20 -2.12
CA GLU A 576 -34.65 10.94 -0.75
C GLU A 576 -34.55 12.18 0.14
N MET A 577 -33.41 12.89 0.12
CA MET A 577 -33.25 14.13 0.88
C MET A 577 -34.18 15.25 0.40
N ALA A 578 -34.46 15.34 -0.90
CA ALA A 578 -35.41 16.30 -1.46
C ALA A 578 -36.85 15.98 -1.02
N LEU A 579 -37.26 14.73 -1.07
CA LEU A 579 -38.58 14.27 -0.64
C LEU A 579 -38.78 14.41 0.87
N ASN A 580 -37.76 14.14 1.68
CA ASN A 580 -37.79 14.41 3.13
C ASN A 580 -38.00 15.90 3.42
N LYS A 581 -37.42 16.79 2.61
CA LYS A 581 -37.64 18.23 2.74
C LYS A 581 -39.08 18.60 2.34
N GLU A 582 -39.62 18.02 1.28
CA GLU A 582 -41.02 18.21 0.87
C GLU A 582 -42.00 17.70 1.94
N ARG A 583 -41.70 16.57 2.59
CA ARG A 583 -42.46 16.07 3.75
C ARG A 583 -42.45 17.05 4.91
N MET A 584 -41.31 17.63 5.27
CA MET A 584 -41.25 18.66 6.31
C MET A 584 -42.12 19.89 5.95
N VAL A 585 -42.15 20.27 4.67
CA VAL A 585 -43.03 21.36 4.20
C VAL A 585 -44.51 20.96 4.29
N LEU A 586 -44.88 19.73 3.91
CA LEU A 586 -46.25 19.24 4.09
C LEU A 586 -46.65 19.20 5.56
N ASP A 587 -45.78 18.71 6.46
CA ASP A 587 -46.06 18.69 7.91
C ASP A 587 -46.32 20.11 8.43
N THR A 588 -45.55 21.11 7.98
CA THR A 588 -45.84 22.52 8.33
C THR A 588 -47.20 23.00 7.80
N GLN A 589 -47.58 22.62 6.59
CA GLN A 589 -48.89 22.98 6.03
C GLN A 589 -50.05 22.29 6.77
N PHE A 590 -49.87 21.04 7.23
CA PHE A 590 -50.83 20.37 8.10
C PHE A 590 -51.00 21.11 9.43
N THR A 591 -49.90 21.56 10.06
CA THR A 591 -49.99 22.34 11.30
C THR A 591 -50.72 23.67 11.09
N GLU A 592 -50.48 24.37 9.97
CA GLU A 592 -51.18 25.61 9.63
C GLU A 592 -52.68 25.40 9.36
N LEU A 593 -53.07 24.26 8.79
CA LEU A 593 -54.48 23.90 8.63
C LEU A 593 -55.14 23.56 9.97
N GLU A 594 -54.45 22.86 10.86
CA GLU A 594 -54.97 22.49 12.18
C GLU A 594 -55.14 23.72 13.09
N ASP A 595 -54.28 24.73 12.95
CA ASP A 595 -54.41 26.04 13.58
C ASP A 595 -55.62 26.84 13.07
N LYS A 596 -56.05 26.62 11.82
CA LYS A 596 -57.27 27.22 11.26
C LYS A 596 -58.54 26.45 11.63
N ARG A 597 -58.46 25.12 11.76
CA ARG A 597 -59.60 24.24 12.06
C ARG A 597 -60.11 24.42 13.48
N ARG A 598 -59.21 24.45 14.46
CA ARG A 598 -59.56 24.57 15.90
C ARG A 598 -60.47 25.76 16.24
N PRO A 599 -60.15 27.02 15.86
CA PRO A 599 -61.03 28.15 16.18
C PRO A 599 -62.38 28.11 15.46
N LEU A 600 -62.46 27.46 14.28
CA LEU A 600 -63.73 27.27 13.57
C LEU A 600 -64.61 26.18 14.19
N GLU A 601 -64.00 25.12 14.75
CA GLU A 601 -64.71 24.11 15.53
C GLU A 601 -65.27 24.71 16.83
N GLU A 602 -64.50 25.57 17.49
CA GLU A 602 -64.93 26.32 18.68
C GLU A 602 -66.09 27.29 18.34
N GLU A 603 -65.97 28.09 17.27
CA GLU A 603 -67.03 29.00 16.81
C GLU A 603 -68.31 28.26 16.40
N ALA A 604 -68.18 27.06 15.80
CA ALA A 604 -69.32 26.20 15.47
C ALA A 604 -69.99 25.60 16.70
N GLU A 605 -69.24 25.25 17.75
CA GLU A 605 -69.80 24.73 19.00
C GLU A 605 -70.50 25.83 19.79
N GLU A 606 -69.89 27.01 19.91
CA GLU A 606 -70.52 28.17 20.55
C GLU A 606 -71.84 28.56 19.86
N TYR A 607 -71.89 28.52 18.52
CA TYR A 607 -73.12 28.75 17.76
C TYR A 607 -74.20 27.69 18.05
N ARG A 608 -73.80 26.41 18.16
CA ARG A 608 -74.71 25.30 18.49
C ARG A 608 -75.26 25.42 19.90
N GLU A 609 -74.43 25.77 20.88
CA GLU A 609 -74.83 25.98 22.27
C GLU A 609 -75.77 27.18 22.39
N SER A 610 -75.42 28.33 21.80
CA SER A 610 -76.28 29.51 21.79
C SER A 610 -77.63 29.24 21.12
N SER A 611 -77.64 28.55 19.97
CA SER A 611 -78.88 28.18 19.29
C SER A 611 -79.73 27.21 20.12
N ARG A 612 -79.09 26.31 20.87
CA ARG A 612 -79.79 25.39 21.78
C ARG A 612 -80.41 26.13 22.95
N GLU A 613 -79.68 27.04 23.59
CA GLU A 613 -80.17 27.85 24.69
C GLU A 613 -81.37 28.72 24.26
N GLU A 614 -81.28 29.39 23.10
CA GLU A 614 -82.39 30.17 22.54
C GLU A 614 -83.63 29.31 22.24
N ILE A 615 -83.45 28.08 21.74
CA ILE A 615 -84.54 27.14 21.50
C ILE A 615 -85.15 26.64 22.81
N GLU A 616 -84.33 26.35 23.82
CA GLU A 616 -84.80 25.92 25.14
C GLU A 616 -85.54 27.04 25.88
N GLU A 617 -85.08 28.29 25.79
CA GLU A 617 -85.76 29.47 26.32
C GLU A 617 -87.11 29.70 25.63
N TRP A 618 -87.11 29.73 24.30
CA TRP A 618 -88.34 29.86 23.53
C TRP A 618 -89.32 28.71 23.80
N ALA A 619 -88.84 27.46 23.86
CA ALA A 619 -89.68 26.30 24.16
C ALA A 619 -90.27 26.39 25.57
N ARG A 620 -89.51 26.89 26.55
CA ARG A 620 -90.00 27.12 27.92
C ARG A 620 -91.08 28.20 28.00
N GLU A 621 -90.92 29.30 27.28
CA GLU A 621 -91.90 30.39 27.25
C GLU A 621 -93.16 29.97 26.47
N ARG A 622 -92.99 29.37 25.30
CA ARG A 622 -94.09 28.92 24.44
C ARG A 622 -94.87 27.75 25.05
N ARG A 623 -94.18 26.83 25.74
CA ARG A 623 -94.83 25.77 26.52
C ARG A 623 -95.63 26.35 27.67
N ARG A 624 -95.14 27.38 28.38
CA ARG A 624 -95.91 28.05 29.43
C ARG A 624 -97.17 28.71 28.88
N GLU A 625 -97.06 29.46 27.78
CA GLU A 625 -98.23 30.07 27.14
C GLU A 625 -99.26 29.04 26.67
N SER A 626 -98.81 27.95 26.05
CA SER A 626 -99.67 26.87 25.57
C SER A 626 -100.29 26.08 26.73
N GLU A 627 -99.52 25.79 27.79
CA GLU A 627 -100.01 25.20 29.02
C GLU A 627 -100.99 26.12 29.75
N ASP A 628 -100.78 27.43 29.79
CA ASP A 628 -101.67 28.37 30.44
C ASP A 628 -102.95 28.57 29.63
N SER A 629 -102.88 28.54 28.30
CA SER A 629 -104.04 28.51 27.42
C SER A 629 -104.83 27.21 27.57
N MET A 630 -104.16 26.05 27.58
CA MET A 630 -104.77 24.75 27.87
C MET A 630 -105.36 24.73 29.28
N LYS A 631 -104.65 25.25 30.30
CA LYS A 631 -105.16 25.35 31.67
C LYS A 631 -106.38 26.26 31.73
N GLN A 632 -106.42 27.40 31.06
CA GLN A 632 -107.62 28.25 31.04
C GLN A 632 -108.80 27.54 30.37
N MET A 633 -108.54 26.83 29.27
CA MET A 633 -109.54 26.04 28.55
C MET A 633 -110.07 24.87 29.39
N TRP A 634 -109.16 24.09 30.00
CA TRP A 634 -109.47 22.98 30.89
C TRP A 634 -110.08 23.46 32.21
N ASN A 635 -109.66 24.59 32.78
CA ASN A 635 -110.29 25.17 33.98
C ASN A 635 -111.71 25.64 33.68
N ALA A 636 -111.99 26.21 32.51
CA ALA A 636 -113.35 26.58 32.13
C ALA A 636 -114.23 25.35 31.89
N PHE A 637 -113.68 24.29 31.26
CA PHE A 637 -114.36 23.00 31.10
C PHE A 637 -114.55 22.28 32.44
N ASP A 638 -113.55 22.29 33.29
CA ASP A 638 -113.57 21.73 34.64
C ASP A 638 -114.51 22.51 35.53
N ASP A 639 -114.60 23.84 35.44
CA ASP A 639 -115.55 24.61 36.25
C ASP A 639 -116.99 24.33 35.82
N ASP A 640 -117.26 24.21 34.52
CA ASP A 640 -118.58 23.83 34.01
C ASP A 640 -118.93 22.37 34.33
N SER A 641 -117.96 21.47 34.19
CA SER A 641 -118.08 20.06 34.54
C SER A 641 -118.23 19.87 36.05
N ARG A 642 -117.41 20.53 36.89
CA ARG A 642 -117.50 20.50 38.36
C ARG A 642 -118.77 21.12 38.86
N LYS A 643 -119.32 22.14 38.21
CA LYS A 643 -120.63 22.70 38.61
C LYS A 643 -121.76 21.70 38.36
N ARG A 644 -121.75 21.02 37.22
CA ARG A 644 -122.71 19.95 36.88
C ARG A 644 -122.49 18.66 37.67
N GLN A 645 -121.23 18.34 37.93
CA GLN A 645 -120.79 17.21 38.73
C GLN A 645 -121.11 17.43 40.20
N ARG A 646 -120.89 18.61 40.80
CA ARG A 646 -121.33 18.95 42.17
C ARG A 646 -122.84 18.81 42.36
N GLU A 647 -123.66 19.18 41.38
CA GLU A 647 -125.11 18.98 41.45
C GLU A 647 -125.53 17.48 41.40
N MET A 648 -124.65 16.60 40.90
CA MET A 648 -124.84 15.14 40.80
C MET A 648 -124.16 14.39 41.95
N GLU A 649 -122.98 14.85 42.37
CA GLU A 649 -122.21 14.43 43.54
C GLU A 649 -122.97 14.80 44.80
N ASP A 650 -123.52 15.99 44.98
CA ASP A 650 -124.34 16.31 46.16
C ASP A 650 -125.53 15.33 46.33
N LYS A 651 -126.04 14.73 45.24
CA LYS A 651 -127.07 13.67 45.27
C LYS A 651 -126.52 12.25 45.43
N SER A 652 -125.33 11.97 44.91
CA SER A 652 -124.65 10.69 45.01
C SER A 652 -123.98 10.52 46.39
N ASP A 653 -123.39 11.59 46.91
CA ASP A 653 -122.64 11.70 48.16
C ASP A 653 -123.58 11.68 49.38
N GLU A 654 -124.78 12.28 49.33
CA GLU A 654 -125.80 12.04 50.37
C GLU A 654 -126.15 10.54 50.51
N MET A 655 -126.00 9.77 49.43
CA MET A 655 -126.34 8.35 49.36
C MET A 655 -125.13 7.43 49.63
N ARG A 656 -123.89 7.90 49.38
CA ARG A 656 -122.62 7.19 49.59
C ARG A 656 -122.01 7.43 50.98
N GLN A 657 -122.15 8.63 51.52
CA GLN A 657 -121.57 9.06 52.80
C GLN A 657 -122.12 8.27 54.01
N ALA A 658 -123.33 7.72 53.90
CA ALA A 658 -123.88 6.82 54.91
C ALA A 658 -123.26 5.40 54.90
N VAL A 659 -122.60 4.99 53.81
CA VAL A 659 -121.97 3.67 53.62
C VAL A 659 -120.44 3.74 53.77
N GLU A 660 -119.82 4.88 53.47
CA GLU A 660 -118.36 5.07 53.53
C GLU A 660 -117.81 5.30 54.96
N ASP A 661 -118.59 5.89 55.88
CA ASP A 661 -118.13 6.15 57.25
C ASP A 661 -117.85 4.87 58.08
N GLU A 662 -118.44 3.72 57.70
CA GLU A 662 -118.17 2.41 58.35
C GLU A 662 -116.95 1.69 57.74
N ASN A 663 -116.51 2.08 56.54
CA ASN A 663 -115.51 1.37 55.74
C ASN A 663 -114.09 1.93 55.88
N GLU A 664 -113.98 3.22 56.17
CA GLU A 664 -112.71 3.93 56.32
C GLU A 664 -111.90 3.45 57.54
N GLN A 665 -112.57 3.10 58.65
CA GLN A 665 -111.90 2.62 59.87
C GLN A 665 -111.22 1.25 59.72
N LYS A 666 -111.59 0.44 58.70
CA LYS A 666 -110.99 -0.89 58.48
C LYS A 666 -109.86 -0.89 57.43
N ARG A 667 -109.79 0.11 56.55
CA ARG A 667 -108.69 0.26 55.57
C ARG A 667 -107.43 0.85 56.21
N GLN A 668 -107.58 1.85 57.09
CA GLN A 668 -106.44 2.48 57.77
C GLN A 668 -105.64 1.49 58.64
N ALA A 669 -106.32 0.56 59.34
CA ALA A 669 -105.64 -0.46 60.15
C ALA A 669 -104.80 -1.46 59.33
N LEU A 670 -105.10 -1.62 58.03
CA LEU A 670 -104.46 -2.57 57.12
C LEU A 670 -103.27 -1.94 56.37
N GLU A 671 -103.34 -0.63 56.14
CA GLU A 671 -102.29 0.18 55.54
C GLU A 671 -101.13 0.37 56.55
N ASP A 672 -101.46 0.65 57.81
CA ASP A 672 -100.47 0.77 58.90
C ASP A 672 -99.67 -0.54 59.14
N GLU A 673 -100.31 -1.72 59.05
CA GLU A 673 -99.65 -3.03 59.23
C GLU A 673 -98.76 -3.40 58.02
N SER A 674 -99.15 -3.00 56.81
CA SER A 674 -98.38 -3.21 55.58
C SER A 674 -97.11 -2.34 55.52
N ASP A 675 -97.16 -1.13 56.07
CA ASP A 675 -96.04 -0.19 56.08
C ASP A 675 -94.98 -0.56 57.13
N GLU A 676 -95.38 -1.02 58.33
CA GLU A 676 -94.45 -1.54 59.34
C GLU A 676 -93.69 -2.79 58.84
N MET A 677 -94.36 -3.69 58.11
CA MET A 677 -93.75 -4.93 57.62
C MET A 677 -92.79 -4.71 56.44
N ARG A 678 -93.06 -3.71 55.57
CA ARG A 678 -92.12 -3.27 54.52
C ARG A 678 -90.84 -2.68 55.13
N GLN A 679 -90.99 -1.81 56.14
CA GLN A 679 -89.87 -1.12 56.75
C GLN A 679 -88.94 -2.09 57.48
N ALA A 680 -89.48 -3.11 58.15
CA ALA A 680 -88.70 -4.15 58.81
C ALA A 680 -87.84 -4.99 57.82
N VAL A 681 -88.39 -5.31 56.64
CA VAL A 681 -87.66 -6.06 55.58
C VAL A 681 -86.55 -5.21 54.95
N GLU A 682 -86.77 -3.91 54.75
CA GLU A 682 -85.75 -2.99 54.23
C GLU A 682 -84.58 -2.81 55.21
N ASP A 683 -84.87 -2.70 56.50
CA ASP A 683 -83.84 -2.56 57.55
C ASP A 683 -83.02 -3.85 57.74
N GLU A 684 -83.65 -5.03 57.71
CA GLU A 684 -82.94 -6.33 57.78
C GLU A 684 -82.04 -6.55 56.55
N ASN A 685 -82.51 -6.20 55.35
CA ASN A 685 -81.74 -6.26 54.10
C ASN A 685 -80.48 -5.38 54.15
N LYS A 686 -80.61 -4.19 54.72
CA LYS A 686 -79.51 -3.23 54.82
C LYS A 686 -78.41 -3.74 55.76
N GLN A 687 -78.79 -4.33 56.90
CA GLN A 687 -77.84 -4.89 57.86
C GLN A 687 -77.08 -6.11 57.31
N LYS A 688 -77.75 -7.03 56.61
CA LYS A 688 -77.09 -8.21 56.04
C LYS A 688 -76.11 -7.87 54.91
N ARG A 689 -76.39 -6.84 54.10
CA ARG A 689 -75.46 -6.38 53.05
C ARG A 689 -74.21 -5.72 53.62
N GLN A 690 -74.36 -4.85 54.62
CA GLN A 690 -73.21 -4.19 55.25
C GLN A 690 -72.27 -5.20 55.92
N ALA A 691 -72.80 -6.21 56.62
CA ALA A 691 -71.97 -7.23 57.26
C ALA A 691 -71.14 -8.07 56.25
N LEU A 692 -71.72 -8.38 55.08
CA LEU A 692 -71.04 -9.09 54.00
C LEU A 692 -69.97 -8.23 53.30
N GLU A 693 -70.27 -6.96 53.07
CA GLU A 693 -69.30 -6.00 52.50
C GLU A 693 -68.09 -5.82 53.43
N ASP A 694 -68.33 -5.64 54.73
CA ASP A 694 -67.28 -5.46 55.74
C ASP A 694 -66.38 -6.71 55.86
N GLU A 695 -66.95 -7.92 55.87
CA GLU A 695 -66.18 -9.18 55.94
C GLU A 695 -65.34 -9.43 54.67
N SER A 696 -65.88 -9.09 53.50
CA SER A 696 -65.15 -9.21 52.23
C SER A 696 -63.99 -8.21 52.14
N ALA A 697 -64.19 -6.96 52.58
CA ALA A 697 -63.15 -5.93 52.57
C ALA A 697 -61.97 -6.27 53.50
N GLU A 698 -62.23 -6.85 54.67
CA GLU A 698 -61.18 -7.28 55.61
C GLU A 698 -60.32 -8.42 55.03
N LYS A 699 -60.96 -9.41 54.38
CA LYS A 699 -60.27 -10.53 53.71
C LYS A 699 -59.40 -10.04 52.54
N PHE A 700 -59.82 -9.02 51.79
CA PHE A 700 -59.03 -8.44 50.70
C PHE A 700 -57.83 -7.61 51.18
N MET A 701 -58.00 -6.80 52.23
CA MET A 701 -56.89 -6.00 52.77
C MET A 701 -55.71 -6.86 53.23
N VAL A 702 -55.95 -7.98 53.92
CA VAL A 702 -54.88 -8.87 54.40
C VAL A 702 -54.08 -9.51 53.24
N LEU A 703 -54.75 -9.87 52.14
CA LEU A 703 -54.10 -10.44 50.96
C LEU A 703 -53.34 -9.41 50.13
N GLU A 704 -53.85 -8.17 50.09
CA GLU A 704 -53.19 -7.04 49.42
C GLU A 704 -51.90 -6.65 50.18
N ASP A 705 -51.96 -6.59 51.52
CA ASP A 705 -50.78 -6.38 52.37
C ASP A 705 -49.74 -7.50 52.20
N GLU A 706 -50.17 -8.78 52.14
CA GLU A 706 -49.24 -9.90 51.89
C GLU A 706 -48.62 -9.80 50.48
N SER A 707 -49.39 -9.41 49.46
CA SER A 707 -48.92 -9.21 48.08
C SER A 707 -47.87 -8.08 47.97
N GLN A 708 -48.13 -6.93 48.58
CA GLN A 708 -47.17 -5.80 48.61
C GLN A 708 -45.90 -6.17 49.37
N SER A 709 -46.02 -6.92 50.48
CA SER A 709 -44.85 -7.40 51.22
C SER A 709 -43.98 -8.37 50.43
N LEU A 710 -44.59 -9.17 49.54
CA LEU A 710 -43.87 -10.06 48.63
C LEU A 710 -43.20 -9.25 47.50
N GLU A 711 -43.86 -8.25 46.94
CA GLU A 711 -43.27 -7.39 45.92
C GLU A 711 -42.02 -6.64 46.44
N VAL A 712 -42.08 -6.11 47.66
CA VAL A 712 -40.90 -5.49 48.31
C VAL A 712 -39.77 -6.49 48.54
N LYS A 713 -40.07 -7.76 48.83
CA LYS A 713 -39.04 -8.82 48.97
C LYS A 713 -38.38 -9.17 47.65
N ARG A 714 -39.11 -9.16 46.53
CA ARG A 714 -38.56 -9.34 45.17
C ARG A 714 -37.52 -8.26 44.88
N ASP A 715 -37.88 -7.00 45.08
CA ASP A 715 -37.02 -5.86 44.75
C ASP A 715 -35.75 -5.87 45.61
N ASN A 716 -35.88 -6.16 46.91
CA ASN A 716 -34.72 -6.29 47.80
C ASN A 716 -33.78 -7.45 47.41
N LEU A 717 -34.31 -8.59 46.95
CA LEU A 717 -33.49 -9.72 46.51
C LEU A 717 -32.77 -9.43 45.18
N GLU A 718 -33.43 -8.71 44.27
CA GLU A 718 -32.85 -8.31 42.99
C GLU A 718 -31.77 -7.23 43.17
N ASP A 719 -32.01 -6.26 44.05
CA ASP A 719 -31.04 -5.21 44.37
C ASP A 719 -29.82 -5.77 45.11
N ALA A 720 -30.00 -6.66 46.08
CA ALA A 720 -28.89 -7.33 46.77
C ALA A 720 -27.99 -8.11 45.79
N PHE A 721 -28.58 -8.80 44.82
CA PHE A 721 -27.83 -9.53 43.79
C PHE A 721 -27.02 -8.58 42.89
N LYS A 722 -27.61 -7.47 42.46
CA LYS A 722 -26.92 -6.46 41.64
C LYS A 722 -25.78 -5.78 42.39
N ASP A 723 -25.97 -5.46 43.67
CA ASP A 723 -24.97 -4.79 44.49
C ASP A 723 -23.76 -5.69 44.76
N GLU A 724 -23.98 -6.98 45.06
CA GLU A 724 -22.91 -7.98 45.24
C GLU A 724 -22.08 -8.16 43.96
N MET A 725 -22.74 -8.31 42.80
CA MET A 725 -22.07 -8.42 41.49
C MET A 725 -21.25 -7.18 41.15
N LYS A 726 -21.78 -5.99 41.46
CA LYS A 726 -21.09 -4.73 41.24
C LYS A 726 -19.88 -4.56 42.16
N ALA A 727 -19.96 -5.04 43.40
CA ALA A 727 -18.84 -5.02 44.33
C ALA A 727 -17.68 -5.93 43.87
N GLN A 728 -17.99 -7.13 43.36
CA GLN A 728 -16.98 -8.06 42.84
C GLN A 728 -16.29 -7.54 41.56
N VAL A 729 -17.04 -6.93 40.64
CA VAL A 729 -16.47 -6.30 39.44
C VAL A 729 -15.55 -5.14 39.82
N LYS A 730 -15.97 -4.32 40.79
CA LYS A 730 -15.17 -3.19 41.25
C LYS A 730 -13.85 -3.64 41.91
N GLU A 731 -13.88 -4.68 42.74
CA GLU A 731 -12.66 -5.24 43.34
C GLU A 731 -11.66 -5.75 42.28
N LEU A 732 -12.16 -6.36 41.20
CA LEU A 732 -11.34 -6.77 40.05
C LEU A 732 -10.73 -5.60 39.28
N GLU A 733 -11.49 -4.52 39.10
CA GLU A 733 -11.00 -3.29 38.48
C GLU A 733 -9.94 -2.60 39.34
N ASP A 734 -10.15 -2.53 40.64
CA ASP A 734 -9.19 -1.95 41.60
C ASP A 734 -7.88 -2.75 41.62
N GLN A 735 -7.94 -4.09 41.58
CA GLN A 735 -6.76 -4.96 41.48
C GLN A 735 -6.03 -4.83 40.14
N LYS A 736 -6.77 -4.68 39.04
CA LYS A 736 -6.22 -4.43 37.70
C LYS A 736 -5.46 -3.10 37.66
N ASP A 737 -6.03 -2.06 38.22
CA ASP A 737 -5.42 -0.72 38.24
C ASP A 737 -4.20 -0.68 39.15
N GLN A 738 -4.22 -1.39 40.29
CA GLN A 738 -3.06 -1.56 41.15
C GLN A 738 -1.91 -2.30 40.42
N LEU A 739 -2.19 -3.43 39.77
CA LEU A 739 -1.18 -4.21 39.05
C LEU A 739 -0.62 -3.45 37.83
N ARG A 740 -1.45 -2.68 37.12
CA ARG A 740 -1.00 -1.79 36.04
C ARG A 740 -0.12 -0.67 36.57
N GLY A 741 -0.48 -0.08 37.71
CA GLY A 741 0.31 0.95 38.38
C GLY A 741 1.68 0.43 38.86
N GLU A 742 1.73 -0.79 39.37
CA GLU A 742 2.99 -1.40 39.86
C GLU A 742 3.91 -1.86 38.72
N LYS A 743 3.35 -2.40 37.63
CA LYS A 743 4.13 -3.04 36.55
C LYS A 743 4.37 -2.15 35.33
N MET A 744 3.38 -1.39 34.88
CA MET A 744 3.45 -0.65 33.60
C MET A 744 3.88 0.82 33.77
N ALA A 745 3.46 1.48 34.84
CA ALA A 745 3.81 2.88 35.10
C ALA A 745 5.33 3.16 35.21
N PRO A 746 6.18 2.30 35.84
CA PRO A 746 7.62 2.57 35.91
C PRO A 746 8.30 2.46 34.54
N LEU A 747 7.93 1.48 33.71
CA LEU A 747 8.44 1.32 32.34
C LEU A 747 8.01 2.48 31.43
N GLU A 748 6.76 2.95 31.56
CA GLU A 748 6.27 4.10 30.79
C GLU A 748 7.00 5.39 31.16
N ALA A 749 7.35 5.57 32.44
CA ALA A 749 8.12 6.71 32.91
C ALA A 749 9.58 6.67 32.41
N GLU A 750 10.19 5.49 32.42
CA GLU A 750 11.55 5.27 31.92
C GLU A 750 11.64 5.47 30.39
N ALA A 751 10.67 4.95 29.63
CA ALA A 751 10.57 5.18 28.19
C ALA A 751 10.39 6.66 27.83
N LYS A 752 9.55 7.40 28.56
CA LYS A 752 9.34 8.85 28.36
C LYS A 752 10.58 9.68 28.64
N GLU A 753 11.34 9.29 29.67
CA GLU A 753 12.60 9.95 30.00
C GLU A 753 13.65 9.70 28.90
N LEU A 754 13.72 8.47 28.38
CA LEU A 754 14.63 8.08 27.30
C LEU A 754 14.28 8.79 25.98
N ASP A 755 12.98 8.88 25.64
CA ASP A 755 12.48 9.65 24.48
C ASP A 755 12.87 11.14 24.59
N ALA A 756 12.74 11.75 25.77
CA ALA A 756 13.12 13.14 25.99
C ALA A 756 14.63 13.37 25.84
N GLN A 757 15.45 12.40 26.26
CA GLN A 757 16.90 12.47 26.11
C GLN A 757 17.34 12.24 24.65
N LEU A 758 16.69 11.33 23.92
CA LEU A 758 16.89 11.14 22.49
C LEU A 758 16.56 12.41 21.70
N GLU A 759 15.42 13.05 22.00
CA GLU A 759 15.00 14.27 21.31
C GLU A 759 15.98 15.44 21.55
N ALA A 760 16.52 15.54 22.77
CA ALA A 760 17.58 16.51 23.07
C ALA A 760 18.87 16.25 22.28
N LYS A 761 19.31 14.98 22.19
CA LYS A 761 20.53 14.60 21.45
C LYS A 761 20.37 14.73 19.93
N TRP A 762 19.19 14.42 19.39
CA TRP A 762 18.86 14.68 17.98
C TRP A 762 18.90 16.18 17.66
N SER A 763 18.41 17.03 18.56
CA SER A 763 18.52 18.49 18.42
C SER A 763 19.98 18.98 18.45
N ASP A 764 20.83 18.39 19.30
CA ASP A 764 22.25 18.73 19.35
C ASP A 764 22.99 18.26 18.08
N LEU A 765 22.66 17.07 17.58
CA LEU A 765 23.18 16.51 16.33
C LEU A 765 22.80 17.38 15.12
N GLU A 766 21.54 17.82 15.05
CA GLU A 766 21.04 18.69 13.98
C GLU A 766 21.80 20.03 13.96
N ALA A 767 22.06 20.62 15.13
CA ALA A 767 22.84 21.85 15.24
C ALA A 767 24.30 21.67 14.78
N LEU A 768 24.92 20.51 15.02
CA LEU A 768 26.27 20.18 14.54
C LEU A 768 26.31 19.97 13.03
N TYR A 769 25.31 19.31 12.45
CA TYR A 769 25.17 19.16 11.00
C TYR A 769 24.92 20.49 10.28
N GLU A 770 24.18 21.41 10.90
CA GLU A 770 23.99 22.76 10.36
C GLU A 770 25.32 23.55 10.36
N GLN A 771 26.14 23.41 11.40
CA GLN A 771 27.49 23.99 11.45
C GLN A 771 28.43 23.38 10.40
N GLN A 772 28.38 22.06 10.22
CA GLN A 772 29.15 21.37 9.18
C GLN A 772 28.77 21.87 7.78
N SER A 773 27.49 21.98 7.47
CA SER A 773 26.96 22.51 6.20
C SER A 773 27.45 23.94 5.92
N LYS A 774 27.48 24.79 6.95
CA LYS A 774 27.99 26.16 6.84
C LYS A 774 29.49 26.20 6.54
N LEU A 775 30.29 25.36 7.20
CA LEU A 775 31.73 25.24 6.95
C LEU A 775 32.02 24.64 5.57
N THR A 776 31.23 23.66 5.12
CA THR A 776 31.33 23.10 3.76
C THR A 776 31.02 24.16 2.71
N SER A 777 30.01 25.00 2.92
CA SER A 777 29.69 26.12 2.04
C SER A 777 30.84 27.14 1.95
N GLN A 778 31.49 27.44 3.09
CA GLN A 778 32.68 28.30 3.11
C GLN A 778 33.87 27.68 2.39
N LEU A 779 34.03 26.36 2.48
CA LEU A 779 35.05 25.60 1.77
C LEU A 779 34.83 25.61 0.25
N GLU A 780 33.58 25.48 -0.22
CA GLU A 780 33.24 25.58 -1.64
C GLU A 780 33.51 27.00 -2.21
N GLU A 781 33.25 28.03 -1.41
CA GLU A 781 33.53 29.42 -1.78
C GLU A 781 35.03 29.69 -1.88
N LEU A 782 35.81 29.16 -0.93
CA LEU A 782 37.27 29.16 -0.97
C LEU A 782 37.83 28.38 -2.15
N GLU A 783 37.28 27.21 -2.46
CA GLU A 783 37.69 26.39 -3.59
C GLU A 783 37.43 27.11 -4.93
N ARG A 784 36.28 27.81 -5.05
CA ARG A 784 36.02 28.70 -6.20
C ARG A 784 37.05 29.82 -6.30
N ARG A 785 37.35 30.50 -5.18
CA ARG A 785 38.30 31.62 -5.14
C ARG A 785 39.72 31.16 -5.51
N VAL A 786 40.18 30.02 -5.00
CA VAL A 786 41.48 29.43 -5.36
C VAL A 786 41.50 29.04 -6.83
N ARG A 787 40.45 28.42 -7.36
CA ARG A 787 40.34 28.03 -8.79
C ARG A 787 40.36 29.25 -9.73
N ASP A 788 39.72 30.35 -9.35
CA ASP A 788 39.73 31.58 -10.14
C ASP A 788 41.10 32.30 -10.09
N LEU A 789 41.77 32.29 -8.93
CA LEU A 789 43.14 32.81 -8.80
C LEU A 789 44.14 31.95 -9.59
N ASP A 790 44.00 30.62 -9.59
CA ASP A 790 44.85 29.72 -10.39
C ASP A 790 44.65 29.98 -11.89
N ARG A 791 43.41 30.15 -12.35
CA ARG A 791 43.12 30.56 -13.74
C ARG A 791 43.74 31.91 -14.08
N GLN A 792 43.69 32.89 -13.18
CA GLN A 792 44.33 34.19 -13.37
C GLN A 792 45.86 34.07 -13.43
N ALA A 793 46.45 33.25 -12.57
CA ALA A 793 47.88 32.95 -12.59
C ALA A 793 48.30 32.25 -13.90
N GLU A 794 47.55 31.26 -14.37
CA GLU A 794 47.80 30.57 -15.65
C GLU A 794 47.69 31.52 -16.84
N THR A 795 46.67 32.38 -16.86
CA THR A 795 46.50 33.38 -17.93
C THR A 795 47.62 34.42 -17.91
N GLY A 796 48.06 34.84 -16.71
CA GLY A 796 49.23 35.71 -16.52
C GLY A 796 50.53 35.05 -17.00
N LEU A 797 50.76 33.79 -16.66
CA LEU A 797 51.94 33.02 -17.06
C LEU A 797 51.98 32.80 -18.58
N ILE A 798 50.82 32.57 -19.22
CA ILE A 798 50.69 32.50 -20.69
C ILE A 798 51.00 33.85 -21.35
N ASN A 799 50.55 34.97 -20.77
CA ASN A 799 50.86 36.30 -21.28
C ASN A 799 52.36 36.64 -21.15
N VAL A 800 53.00 36.24 -20.05
CA VAL A 800 54.45 36.38 -19.84
C VAL A 800 55.25 35.53 -20.84
N ILE A 801 54.85 34.27 -21.05
CA ILE A 801 55.47 33.39 -22.05
C ILE A 801 55.26 33.94 -23.47
N SER A 802 54.08 34.47 -23.78
CA SER A 802 53.78 35.06 -25.09
C SER A 802 54.59 36.32 -25.34
N GLY A 803 54.73 37.20 -24.33
CA GLY A 803 55.60 38.38 -24.41
C GLY A 803 57.09 38.04 -24.53
N ALA A 804 57.56 36.99 -23.83
CA ALA A 804 58.93 36.48 -23.98
C ALA A 804 59.18 35.90 -25.38
N LEU A 805 58.21 35.17 -25.95
CA LEU A 805 58.26 34.67 -27.32
C LEU A 805 58.27 35.79 -28.36
N GLU A 806 57.56 36.89 -28.11
CA GLU A 806 57.52 38.06 -28.99
C GLU A 806 58.84 38.88 -28.91
N ASN A 807 59.43 39.03 -27.72
CA ASN A 807 60.76 39.61 -27.53
C ASN A 807 61.89 38.75 -28.14
N VAL A 808 61.79 37.41 -28.05
CA VAL A 808 62.74 36.49 -28.73
C VAL A 808 62.63 36.62 -30.25
N LYS A 809 61.44 36.90 -30.78
CA LYS A 809 61.19 37.14 -32.21
C LYS A 809 61.70 38.50 -32.69
N GLU A 810 61.78 39.50 -31.80
CA GLU A 810 62.45 40.78 -32.04
C GLU A 810 63.98 40.66 -31.99
N LEU A 811 64.51 39.77 -31.12
CA LEU A 811 65.94 39.45 -31.00
C LEU A 811 66.52 38.70 -32.22
N GLU A 812 65.68 38.02 -33.02
CA GLU A 812 66.11 37.33 -34.24
C GLU A 812 66.30 38.27 -35.45
N LYS A 813 66.05 39.58 -35.29
CA LYS A 813 66.19 40.60 -36.36
C LYS A 813 67.33 41.62 -36.17
N GLY A 814 68.19 41.47 -35.15
CA GLY A 814 69.23 42.45 -34.81
C GLY A 814 70.64 41.87 -34.74
N GLU A 815 71.55 42.43 -35.53
CA GLU A 815 72.98 42.12 -35.67
C GLU A 815 73.79 42.39 -34.37
N VAL A 816 74.84 41.59 -34.17
CA VAL A 816 75.70 41.49 -32.98
C VAL A 816 76.43 42.79 -32.58
N SER A 817 76.35 43.20 -31.31
CA SER A 817 77.46 43.92 -30.65
C SER A 817 77.41 43.92 -29.11
N SER A 818 78.50 43.40 -28.52
CA SER A 818 79.11 43.67 -27.19
C SER A 818 78.35 43.33 -25.90
N PHE A 819 78.80 42.24 -25.29
CA PHE A 819 78.48 41.71 -23.95
C PHE A 819 79.38 42.29 -22.84
N GLU A 820 79.82 43.55 -22.95
CA GLU A 820 80.90 44.08 -22.08
C GLU A 820 80.50 45.32 -21.26
N SER A 821 79.23 45.38 -20.83
CA SER A 821 78.76 46.47 -19.95
C SER A 821 77.63 46.09 -18.98
N PHE A 822 77.67 44.97 -18.27
CA PHE A 822 76.83 44.69 -17.08
C PHE A 822 77.51 43.53 -16.32
N LEU A 823 78.14 43.60 -15.14
CA LEU A 823 78.21 44.45 -13.93
C LEU A 823 79.51 43.99 -13.15
N PRO A 824 79.89 44.46 -11.92
CA PRO A 824 79.31 45.48 -11.02
C PRO A 824 80.34 46.50 -10.44
N GLN A 825 79.87 47.63 -9.90
CA GLN A 825 80.64 48.43 -8.93
C GLN A 825 79.77 48.78 -7.70
N LEU A 826 80.26 48.34 -6.54
CA LEU A 826 79.75 48.61 -5.20
C LEU A 826 80.26 49.97 -4.66
N GLY A 827 79.41 50.65 -3.89
CA GLY A 827 79.75 51.76 -2.98
C GLY A 827 78.60 52.75 -2.83
N THR A 828 77.64 52.52 -1.92
CA THR A 828 77.55 53.08 -0.54
C THR A 828 77.72 54.59 -0.42
N GLU A 829 76.65 55.32 -0.06
CA GLU A 829 76.70 56.26 1.07
C GLU A 829 75.30 56.63 1.60
N SER A 830 75.27 56.76 2.92
CA SER A 830 74.18 56.93 3.88
C SER A 830 73.60 58.34 3.99
N LYS A 831 72.36 58.47 4.48
CA LYS A 831 72.07 59.31 5.67
C LYS A 831 70.70 59.05 6.31
N GLU A 832 70.77 58.89 7.63
CA GLU A 832 69.71 58.75 8.63
C GLU A 832 68.86 60.02 8.84
N SER A 833 67.76 59.82 9.58
CA SER A 833 67.16 60.67 10.64
C SER A 833 65.69 60.95 10.33
N SER A 834 64.67 60.86 11.21
CA SER A 834 64.49 60.55 12.64
C SER A 834 62.99 60.70 12.90
N GLY A 835 62.39 60.00 13.88
CA GLY A 835 61.05 60.36 14.34
C GLY A 835 60.32 59.39 15.28
N ASN A 836 60.93 59.11 16.45
CA ASN A 836 60.42 58.51 17.71
C ASN A 836 59.37 57.39 17.70
#